data_AF-A0AAV2T816-F1
#
_entry.id   AF-A0AAV2T816-F1
#
_cell.length_a   1.000
_cell.length_b   1.000
_cell.length_c   1.000
_cell.angle_alpha   90.00
_cell.angle_beta   90.00
_cell.angle_gamma   90.00
#
_symmetry.space_group_name_H-M   'P 1'
#
loop_
_entity.id
_entity.type
_entity.pdbx_description
1 polymer ?
#
loop_
_entity_poly.entity_id
_entity_poly.type
_entity_poly.pdbx_seq_one_letter_code
_entity_poly.pdbx_strand_id
1 'polypeptide(L)'
;MGSVKRKAEVIEDDLEYLHGRIRSLARYSISDSKSLLLMMKTLVPSSLNLKLIEYNIERSNGDVLRASEILQQLSGTRDDSVVDEVVCMFDGMRKTPPDRTSVEIFSALGTPVQRELLRLYVSRLPSDTVKLDSLLFLSNLKDLQSQAQLIPTLLEMTYKVFCDGESSLIASANKGRLSSQSAAQPSSVDPQGHEPRSSSKAEESDENEEGEVVGDDEEEDEFVDEKDVPQVVAKVNSVPRCAELVLNVYRYRIAYEFLPTVFRVDTASKISRDMLEEMAISTFQFLFTYLSQFPRDPGLLGTEKKHAPFCGKNPESYMVDCLKMFSDLLHWPYKAFRDGVFDLSLDTENLLKSDKELLDILESCYQEVSSLRKQTLEAEDSESSSKRRRSAQHKTEDSGNTLRLRAAVSQFVCLFWFLLIRFSLQYFRKYRPRLMTPNALHEQAALSMFPLNMDVAFTEVATSTKECEPTILEYLSRLWAYRKYDPDGMKYTLKIEKLDKMECKIRPSVPLTCTLPETLLEGMISLDLLSSGLMSKSCSFSSSFWFSKLSKSEHLEAGHLASELSHLYSPEELRFLVWLSTSVCAHHNDGQPNRFYELQASFIKDIPKTIDSVLSEPQEPVRLNNGIWMLPPTCTTLDLVAGLMIIRWLCAVLVADEYKETTKGLEAASLACVLGQIGSATESSLSFISHFPYENIIHTIQTGWPQVRQNFMRWLTAPTKFISDASLLTTLFQMESSYVNANGLKSERSQLLQACVDSMKCSSNEKIASRLREFIILESDNIVACLKKTK
;
A
#
# COMPACT_ATOMS: atom_id res chain seq x y z
N MET A 1 47.28 72.66 -4.41
CA MET A 1 47.61 72.18 -3.06
C MET A 1 46.59 71.14 -2.67
N GLY A 2 46.97 69.87 -2.72
CA GLY A 2 46.10 68.74 -2.38
C GLY A 2 46.01 68.57 -0.86
N SER A 3 44.78 68.56 -0.35
CA SER A 3 44.48 68.15 1.01
C SER A 3 44.64 66.63 1.11
N VAL A 4 45.79 66.18 1.62
CA VAL A 4 46.00 64.80 2.05
C VAL A 4 45.05 64.55 3.23
N LYS A 5 43.88 63.95 2.98
CA LYS A 5 43.06 63.36 4.05
C LYS A 5 43.89 62.25 4.68
N ARG A 6 44.47 62.50 5.87
CA ARG A 6 44.98 61.42 6.72
C ARG A 6 43.78 60.52 7.03
N LYS A 7 43.76 59.30 6.47
CA LYS A 7 42.95 58.22 7.04
C LYS A 7 43.48 58.03 8.46
N ALA A 8 42.71 58.42 9.46
CA ALA A 8 42.99 57.96 10.81
C ALA A 8 42.77 56.45 10.80
N GLU A 9 43.83 55.68 11.04
CA GLU A 9 43.71 54.25 11.34
C GLU A 9 43.08 54.14 12.72
N VAL A 10 41.76 54.12 12.75
CA VAL A 10 41.01 53.79 13.96
C VAL A 10 41.16 52.29 14.16
N ILE A 11 41.76 51.90 15.28
CA ILE A 11 41.97 50.50 15.64
C ILE A 11 40.60 49.90 16.03
N GLU A 12 40.40 48.61 15.78
CA GLU A 12 39.13 47.92 16.03
C GLU A 12 38.62 48.09 17.47
N ASP A 13 39.54 48.11 18.44
CA ASP A 13 39.29 48.37 19.86
C ASP A 13 38.70 49.78 20.14
N ASP A 14 39.10 50.80 19.37
CA ASP A 14 38.59 52.16 19.51
C ASP A 14 37.14 52.26 18.98
N LEU A 15 36.83 51.53 17.91
CA LEU A 15 35.47 51.40 17.40
C LEU A 15 34.57 50.68 18.40
N GLU A 16 35.07 49.64 19.05
CA GLU A 16 34.31 48.88 20.06
C GLU A 16 34.04 49.70 21.33
N TYR A 17 35.03 50.47 21.81
CA TYR A 17 34.86 51.41 22.91
C TYR A 17 33.81 52.50 22.60
N LEU A 18 33.92 53.13 21.42
CA LEU A 18 33.00 54.18 20.98
C LEU A 18 31.60 53.62 20.72
N HIS A 19 31.49 52.40 20.21
CA HIS A 19 30.25 51.64 20.09
C HIS A 19 29.57 51.45 21.45
N GLY A 20 30.31 51.00 22.46
CA GLY A 20 29.81 50.88 23.84
C GLY A 20 29.30 52.21 24.39
N ARG A 21 29.97 53.33 24.06
CA ARG A 21 29.57 54.67 24.49
C ARG A 21 28.32 55.18 23.77
N ILE A 22 28.18 54.95 22.46
CA ILE A 22 26.99 55.30 21.68
C ILE A 22 25.77 54.51 22.18
N ARG A 23 25.89 53.19 22.41
CA ARG A 23 24.80 52.39 23.01
C ARG A 23 24.38 52.90 24.37
N SER A 24 25.34 53.26 25.21
CA SER A 24 25.06 53.81 26.54
C SER A 24 24.33 55.15 26.44
N LEU A 25 24.78 56.05 25.55
CA LEU A 25 24.14 57.36 25.31
C LEU A 25 22.75 57.24 24.71
N ALA A 26 22.51 56.29 23.80
CA ALA A 26 21.20 56.06 23.19
C ALA A 26 20.12 55.70 24.24
N ARG A 27 20.50 55.13 25.38
CA ARG A 27 19.59 54.85 26.51
C ARG A 27 19.14 56.12 27.26
N TYR A 28 19.89 57.22 27.15
CA TYR A 28 19.60 58.48 27.85
C TYR A 28 19.09 59.58 26.90
N SER A 29 19.63 59.66 25.68
CA SER A 29 19.30 60.69 24.70
C SER A 29 19.60 60.20 23.28
N ILE A 30 18.54 59.94 22.52
CA ILE A 30 18.63 59.48 21.12
C ILE A 30 19.25 60.56 20.23
N SER A 31 18.91 61.84 20.44
CA SER A 31 19.49 62.95 19.67
C SER A 31 21.01 63.06 19.85
N ASP A 32 21.50 62.83 21.07
CA ASP A 32 22.94 62.92 21.35
C ASP A 32 23.69 61.71 20.79
N SER A 33 23.08 60.51 20.84
CA SER A 33 23.61 59.32 20.19
C SER A 33 23.69 59.46 18.66
N LYS A 34 22.67 60.04 18.01
CA LYS A 34 22.66 60.32 16.57
C LYS A 34 23.69 61.38 16.18
N SER A 35 23.87 62.41 17.01
CA SER A 35 24.89 63.45 16.80
C SER A 35 26.31 62.90 16.93
N LEU A 36 26.57 62.04 17.93
CA LEU A 36 27.85 61.37 18.11
C LEU A 36 28.13 60.37 16.98
N LEU A 37 27.12 59.60 16.56
CA LEU A 37 27.21 58.69 15.43
C LEU A 37 27.50 59.44 14.11
N LEU A 38 26.88 60.60 13.89
CA LEU A 38 27.14 61.44 12.73
C LEU A 38 28.60 61.92 12.72
N MET A 39 29.13 62.36 13.86
CA MET A 39 30.54 62.72 14.01
C MET A 39 31.44 61.52 13.67
N MET A 40 31.15 60.32 14.16
CA MET A 40 31.92 59.12 13.84
C MET A 40 31.87 58.74 12.36
N LYS A 41 30.71 58.87 11.71
CA LYS A 41 30.57 58.65 10.27
C LYS A 41 31.40 59.64 9.45
N THR A 42 31.62 60.86 9.92
CA THR A 42 32.54 61.80 9.23
C THR A 42 34.00 61.38 9.33
N LEU A 43 34.38 60.65 10.39
CA LEU A 43 35.73 60.16 10.63
C LEU A 43 35.99 58.83 9.91
N VAL A 44 35.00 57.92 9.88
CA VAL A 44 35.09 56.59 9.25
C VAL A 44 33.82 56.31 8.41
N PRO A 45 33.68 56.94 7.23
CA PRO A 45 32.43 56.95 6.46
C PRO A 45 32.00 55.61 5.86
N SER A 46 32.87 54.60 5.85
CA SER A 46 32.62 53.28 5.26
C SER A 46 32.65 52.13 6.27
N SER A 47 32.58 52.40 7.58
CA SER A 47 32.56 51.34 8.61
C SER A 47 31.19 50.64 8.64
N LEU A 48 31.19 49.32 8.45
CA LEU A 48 30.01 48.47 8.58
C LEU A 48 29.49 48.45 10.02
N ASN A 49 30.39 48.40 11.01
CA ASN A 49 30.06 48.48 12.43
C ASN A 49 29.28 49.76 12.77
N LEU A 50 29.63 50.92 12.19
CA LEU A 50 28.87 52.16 12.43
C LEU A 50 27.46 52.14 11.81
N LYS A 51 27.28 51.46 10.68
CA LYS A 51 25.95 51.26 10.09
C LYS A 51 25.10 50.29 10.91
N LEU A 52 25.70 49.22 11.44
CA LEU A 52 25.02 48.28 12.34
C LEU A 52 24.58 48.95 13.66
N ILE A 53 25.36 49.91 14.15
CA ILE A 53 25.01 50.74 15.30
C ILE A 53 23.83 51.66 14.98
N GLU A 54 23.82 52.28 13.81
CA GLU A 54 22.70 53.10 13.35
C GLU A 54 21.41 52.27 13.30
N TYR A 55 21.48 51.07 12.70
CA TYR A 55 20.37 50.14 12.66
C TYR A 55 19.84 49.82 14.07
N ASN A 56 20.73 49.51 15.02
CA ASN A 56 20.34 49.20 16.40
C ASN A 56 19.68 50.38 17.13
N ILE A 57 20.11 51.62 16.86
CA ILE A 57 19.49 52.83 17.40
C ILE A 57 18.09 53.02 16.80
N GLU A 58 17.92 52.88 15.48
CA GLU A 58 16.62 53.06 14.85
C GLU A 58 15.63 51.93 15.20
N ARG A 59 16.12 50.68 15.31
CA ARG A 59 15.34 49.53 15.83
C ARG A 59 14.85 49.79 17.25
N SER A 60 15.72 50.25 18.16
CA SER A 60 15.34 50.54 19.55
C SER A 60 14.42 51.77 19.70
N ASN A 61 14.43 52.68 18.72
CA ASN A 61 13.54 53.83 18.63
C ASN A 61 12.19 53.51 17.96
N GLY A 62 12.02 52.30 17.38
CA GLY A 62 10.81 51.90 16.68
C GLY A 62 10.65 52.52 15.28
N ASP A 63 11.70 53.10 14.69
CA ASP A 63 11.68 53.62 13.31
C ASP A 63 11.93 52.48 12.32
N VAL A 64 10.88 51.70 12.06
CA VAL A 64 10.89 50.48 11.25
C VAL A 64 11.38 50.72 9.83
N LEU A 65 10.91 51.79 9.17
CA LEU A 65 11.26 52.09 7.79
C LEU A 65 12.75 52.36 7.66
N ARG A 66 13.28 53.24 8.51
CA ARG A 66 14.69 53.60 8.50
C ARG A 66 15.59 52.42 8.91
N ALA A 67 15.17 51.61 9.88
CA ALA A 67 15.86 50.38 10.24
C ALA A 67 15.90 49.39 9.07
N SER A 68 14.80 49.22 8.32
CA SER A 68 14.74 48.34 7.15
C SER A 68 15.64 48.82 6.00
N GLU A 69 15.70 50.13 5.74
CA GLU A 69 16.58 50.72 4.72
C GLU A 69 18.07 50.48 5.04
N ILE A 70 18.45 50.67 6.31
CA ILE A 70 19.83 50.43 6.76
C ILE A 70 20.17 48.94 6.65
N LEU A 71 19.26 48.05 7.06
CA LEU A 71 19.46 46.60 6.97
C LEU A 71 19.56 46.12 5.50
N GLN A 72 18.79 46.71 4.59
CA GLN A 72 18.88 46.45 3.15
C GLN A 72 20.23 46.88 2.56
N GLN A 73 20.84 47.96 3.07
CA GLN A 73 22.19 48.36 2.65
C GLN A 73 23.28 47.45 3.25
N LEU A 74 23.02 46.80 4.38
CA LEU A 74 23.95 45.91 5.08
C LEU A 74 23.88 44.47 4.56
N SER A 75 22.75 44.03 3.98
CA SER A 75 22.55 42.63 3.59
C SER A 75 23.52 42.13 2.51
N GLY A 76 24.07 43.04 1.68
CA GLY A 76 25.07 42.70 0.67
C GLY A 76 26.49 42.45 1.22
N THR A 77 26.75 42.82 2.47
CA THR A 77 28.04 42.58 3.13
C THR A 77 27.92 41.36 4.03
N ARG A 78 28.43 40.21 3.58
CA ARG A 78 28.39 38.91 4.30
C ARG A 78 29.27 38.87 5.57
N ASP A 79 29.32 39.97 6.30
CA ASP A 79 30.05 40.16 7.54
C ASP A 79 29.36 39.41 8.70
N ASP A 80 30.13 38.72 9.55
CA ASP A 80 29.60 37.93 10.66
C ASP A 80 28.76 38.77 11.63
N SER A 81 29.10 40.05 11.80
CA SER A 81 28.33 40.98 12.66
C SER A 81 26.92 41.26 12.14
N VAL A 82 26.74 41.29 10.81
CA VAL A 82 25.42 41.45 10.15
C VAL A 82 24.65 40.13 10.26
N VAL A 83 25.34 39.00 10.13
CA VAL A 83 24.74 37.66 10.26
C VAL A 83 24.18 37.45 11.66
N ASP A 84 24.91 37.82 12.71
CA ASP A 84 24.47 37.71 14.10
C ASP A 84 23.21 38.55 14.38
N GLU A 85 23.13 39.74 13.78
CA GLU A 85 21.94 40.59 13.89
C GLU A 85 20.73 39.99 13.16
N VAL A 86 20.95 39.37 11.99
CA VAL A 86 19.90 38.64 11.27
C VAL A 86 19.38 37.48 12.11
N VAL A 87 20.26 36.70 12.74
CA VAL A 87 19.87 35.64 13.69
C VAL A 87 19.07 36.22 14.85
N CYS A 88 19.52 37.32 15.46
CA CYS A 88 18.80 38.00 16.55
C CYS A 88 17.40 38.49 16.13
N MET A 89 17.24 38.96 14.89
CA MET A 89 15.95 39.36 14.34
C MET A 89 15.00 38.17 14.20
N PHE A 90 15.45 37.06 13.59
CA PHE A 90 14.63 35.85 13.45
C PHE A 90 14.31 35.19 14.79
N ASP A 91 15.24 35.19 15.74
CA ASP A 91 14.98 34.72 17.10
C ASP A 91 13.97 35.61 17.84
N GLY A 92 13.98 36.92 17.57
CA GLY A 92 12.94 37.86 17.99
C GLY A 92 11.57 37.51 17.42
N MET A 93 11.48 37.20 16.13
CA MET A 93 10.24 36.77 15.47
C MET A 93 9.72 35.43 16.01
N ARG A 94 10.61 34.53 16.44
CA ARG A 94 10.26 33.22 17.00
C ARG A 94 9.83 33.23 18.47
N LYS A 95 9.90 34.38 19.16
CA LYS A 95 9.39 34.49 20.54
C LYS A 95 7.88 34.28 20.58
N THR A 96 7.37 33.88 21.74
CA THR A 96 5.93 33.78 22.00
C THR A 96 5.57 34.75 23.14
N PRO A 97 4.97 35.92 22.85
CA PRO A 97 4.57 36.44 21.54
C PRO A 97 5.76 36.92 20.66
N PRO A 98 5.60 36.99 19.32
CA PRO A 98 6.62 37.50 18.41
C PRO A 98 7.00 38.95 18.70
N ASP A 99 8.28 39.30 18.55
CA ASP A 99 8.73 40.70 18.57
C ASP A 99 8.18 41.45 17.35
N ARG A 100 7.19 42.32 17.58
CA ARG A 100 6.53 43.09 16.51
C ARG A 100 7.51 43.94 15.72
N THR A 101 8.49 44.54 16.38
CA THR A 101 9.48 45.39 15.71
C THR A 101 10.33 44.56 14.74
N SER A 102 10.72 43.34 15.09
CA SER A 102 11.42 42.44 14.17
C SER A 102 10.55 41.99 12.99
N VAL A 103 9.27 41.66 13.23
CA VAL A 103 8.33 41.26 12.17
C VAL A 103 8.09 42.42 11.20
N GLU A 104 7.88 43.63 11.71
CA GLU A 104 7.62 44.84 10.91
C GLU A 104 8.86 45.25 10.11
N ILE A 105 10.06 45.22 10.71
CA ILE A 105 11.32 45.51 9.99
C ILE A 105 11.53 44.52 8.86
N PHE A 106 11.39 43.22 9.14
CA PHE A 106 11.55 42.19 8.11
C PHE A 106 10.51 42.34 6.99
N SER A 107 9.27 42.66 7.34
CA SER A 107 8.17 42.84 6.37
C SER A 107 8.33 44.08 5.49
N ALA A 108 9.06 45.10 5.96
CA ALA A 108 9.35 46.32 5.20
C ALA A 108 10.50 46.17 4.19
N LEU A 109 11.30 45.11 4.29
CA LEU A 109 12.41 44.85 3.35
C LEU A 109 11.89 44.46 1.96
N GLY A 110 12.68 44.77 0.92
CA GLY A 110 12.41 44.27 -0.42
C GLY A 110 12.49 42.73 -0.50
N THR A 111 11.61 42.12 -1.30
CA THR A 111 11.53 40.65 -1.49
C THR A 111 12.89 39.96 -1.73
N PRO A 112 13.81 40.49 -2.57
CA PRO A 112 15.12 39.86 -2.79
C PRO A 112 15.95 39.77 -1.50
N VAL A 113 15.93 40.82 -0.69
CA VAL A 113 16.66 40.91 0.58
C VAL A 113 16.03 39.99 1.62
N GLN A 114 14.71 39.94 1.72
CA GLN A 114 14.01 39.01 2.59
C GLN A 114 14.43 37.55 2.31
N ARG A 115 14.51 37.18 1.02
CA ARG A 115 14.96 35.83 0.59
C ARG A 115 16.41 35.57 0.97
N GLU A 116 17.29 36.55 0.80
CA GLU A 116 18.70 36.44 1.17
C GLU A 116 18.89 36.27 2.69
N LEU A 117 18.24 37.13 3.49
CA LEU A 117 18.32 37.05 4.95
C LEU A 117 17.74 35.74 5.49
N LEU A 118 16.66 35.24 4.88
CA LEU A 118 16.07 33.96 5.26
C LEU A 118 17.02 32.78 4.97
N ARG A 119 17.69 32.78 3.80
CA ARG A 119 18.73 31.76 3.48
C ARG A 119 19.90 31.83 4.44
N LEU A 120 20.36 33.03 4.77
CA LEU A 120 21.43 33.28 5.73
C LEU A 120 21.07 32.70 7.11
N TYR A 121 19.87 32.99 7.61
CA TYR A 121 19.38 32.49 8.88
C TYR A 121 19.33 30.96 8.91
N VAL A 122 18.70 30.34 7.91
CA VAL A 122 18.58 28.87 7.82
C VAL A 122 19.94 28.20 7.75
N SER A 123 20.92 28.80 7.05
CA SER A 123 22.27 28.25 6.94
C SER A 123 23.05 28.20 8.27
N ARG A 124 22.71 29.08 9.22
CA ARG A 124 23.38 29.19 10.52
C ARG A 124 22.77 28.28 11.59
N LEU A 125 21.60 27.69 11.33
CA LEU A 125 20.95 26.79 12.27
C LEU A 125 21.65 25.41 12.34
N PRO A 126 21.82 24.85 13.55
CA PRO A 126 22.75 23.75 13.80
C PRO A 126 22.26 22.37 13.33
N SER A 127 20.95 22.17 13.19
CA SER A 127 20.37 20.88 12.79
C SER A 127 19.15 21.07 11.89
N ASP A 128 18.85 20.06 11.07
CA ASP A 128 17.69 20.09 10.17
C ASP A 128 16.37 20.11 10.93
N THR A 129 16.30 19.49 12.12
CA THR A 129 15.14 19.59 13.01
C THR A 129 14.89 21.04 13.46
N VAL A 130 15.94 21.75 13.89
CA VAL A 130 15.83 23.16 14.30
C VAL A 130 15.49 24.05 13.11
N LYS A 131 16.06 23.79 11.93
CA LYS A 131 15.69 24.48 10.68
C LYS A 131 14.20 24.31 10.37
N LEU A 132 13.68 23.08 10.43
CA LEU A 132 12.27 22.77 10.17
C LEU A 132 11.35 23.45 11.16
N ASP A 133 11.62 23.36 12.45
CA ASP A 133 10.78 23.97 13.48
C ASP A 133 10.75 25.50 13.33
N SER A 134 11.88 26.10 12.94
CA SER A 134 11.97 27.53 12.65
C SER A 134 11.15 27.91 11.42
N LEU A 135 11.32 27.19 10.31
CA LEU A 135 10.65 27.48 9.04
C LEU A 135 9.14 27.23 9.10
N LEU A 136 8.71 26.16 9.76
CA LEU A 136 7.28 25.89 10.01
C LEU A 136 6.66 26.97 10.89
N PHE A 137 7.37 27.43 11.93
CA PHE A 137 6.89 28.54 12.76
C PHE A 137 6.71 29.81 11.92
N LEU A 138 7.72 30.20 11.14
CA LEU A 138 7.66 31.37 10.26
C LEU A 138 6.53 31.26 9.24
N SER A 139 6.30 30.07 8.67
CA SER A 139 5.21 29.81 7.72
C SER A 139 3.82 29.94 8.34
N ASN A 140 3.72 29.88 9.68
CA ASN A 140 2.49 30.05 10.44
C ASN A 140 2.27 31.48 10.96
N LEU A 141 3.22 32.40 10.77
CA LEU A 141 3.05 33.79 11.15
C LEU A 141 2.12 34.52 10.16
N LYS A 142 0.99 35.04 10.66
CA LYS A 142 -0.03 35.71 9.83
C LYS A 142 0.55 36.87 9.00
N ASP A 143 1.48 37.64 9.57
CA ASP A 143 2.09 38.78 8.88
C ASP A 143 2.89 38.32 7.65
N LEU A 144 3.61 37.19 7.76
CA LEU A 144 4.35 36.60 6.64
C LEU A 144 3.44 35.87 5.65
N GLN A 145 2.34 35.27 6.12
CA GLN A 145 1.31 34.64 5.27
C GLN A 145 0.56 35.63 4.36
N SER A 146 0.65 36.94 4.65
CA SER A 146 0.11 37.97 3.77
C SER A 146 1.04 38.33 2.60
N GLN A 147 2.31 37.91 2.65
CA GLN A 147 3.33 38.26 1.66
C GLN A 147 3.41 37.24 0.52
N ALA A 148 2.57 37.45 -0.50
CA ALA A 148 2.43 36.55 -1.65
C ALA A 148 3.75 36.16 -2.36
N GLN A 149 4.76 37.05 -2.36
CA GLN A 149 6.05 36.82 -3.05
C GLN A 149 7.10 36.07 -2.21
N LEU A 150 6.96 36.07 -0.88
CA LEU A 150 7.92 35.42 0.04
C LEU A 150 7.48 34.00 0.40
N ILE A 151 6.18 33.78 0.54
CA ILE A 151 5.60 32.49 0.94
C ILE A 151 6.07 31.32 0.06
N PRO A 152 6.05 31.40 -1.28
CA PRO A 152 6.53 30.30 -2.12
C PRO A 152 7.97 29.90 -1.79
N THR A 153 8.85 30.89 -1.59
CA THR A 153 10.26 30.66 -1.24
C THR A 153 10.40 30.03 0.14
N LEU A 154 9.60 30.47 1.11
CA LEU A 154 9.57 29.89 2.45
C LEU A 154 9.11 28.43 2.43
N LEU A 155 8.04 28.12 1.69
CA LEU A 155 7.53 26.75 1.54
C LEU A 155 8.54 25.86 0.81
N GLU A 156 9.15 26.33 -0.28
CA GLU A 156 10.15 25.58 -1.05
C GLU A 156 11.39 25.27 -0.20
N MET A 157 11.90 26.24 0.57
CA MET A 157 12.99 25.99 1.50
C MET A 157 12.60 25.03 2.60
N THR A 158 11.38 25.14 3.15
CA THR A 158 10.87 24.20 4.16
C THR A 158 10.84 22.77 3.60
N TYR A 159 10.29 22.59 2.40
CA TYR A 159 10.22 21.30 1.72
C TYR A 159 11.61 20.73 1.44
N LYS A 160 12.56 21.56 0.98
CA LYS A 160 13.95 21.14 0.76
C LYS A 160 14.60 20.62 2.04
N VAL A 161 14.44 21.32 3.17
CA VAL A 161 14.98 20.88 4.46
C VAL A 161 14.34 19.55 4.90
N PHE A 162 13.06 19.31 4.60
CA PHE A 162 12.44 17.99 4.85
C PHE A 162 13.12 16.89 4.03
N CYS A 163 13.38 17.12 2.73
CA CYS A 163 14.06 16.17 1.85
C CYS A 163 15.51 15.90 2.29
N ASP A 164 16.24 16.94 2.70
CA ASP A 164 17.61 16.84 3.21
C ASP A 164 17.66 16.06 4.53
N GLY A 165 16.71 16.33 5.43
CA GLY A 165 16.55 15.63 6.70
C GLY A 165 16.21 14.15 6.52
N GLU A 166 15.28 13.83 5.61
CA GLU A 166 14.95 12.44 5.24
C GLU A 166 16.18 11.71 4.70
N SER A 167 16.91 12.32 3.76
CA SER A 167 18.11 11.72 3.15
C SER A 167 19.19 11.43 4.20
N SER A 168 19.40 12.35 5.14
CA SER A 168 20.34 12.20 6.25
C SER A 168 19.94 11.08 7.20
N LEU A 169 18.64 10.96 7.52
CA LEU A 169 18.10 9.90 8.35
C LEU A 169 18.29 8.52 7.70
N ILE A 170 17.96 8.39 6.41
CA ILE A 170 18.14 7.16 5.64
C ILE A 170 19.62 6.75 5.58
N ALA A 171 20.52 7.71 5.34
CA ALA A 171 21.96 7.46 5.32
C ALA A 171 22.46 6.95 6.69
N SER A 172 21.96 7.50 7.79
CA SER A 172 22.32 7.06 9.15
C SER A 172 21.81 5.65 9.47
N ALA A 173 20.57 5.33 9.07
CA ALA A 173 19.95 4.03 9.30
C ALA A 173 20.69 2.90 8.55
N ASN A 174 21.12 3.17 7.31
CA ASN A 174 21.89 2.21 6.51
C ASN A 174 23.28 1.94 7.09
N LYS A 175 23.95 2.96 7.65
CA LYS A 175 25.24 2.78 8.34
C LYS A 175 25.10 1.92 9.61
N GLY A 176 24.04 2.13 10.39
CA GLY A 176 23.74 1.32 11.58
C GLY A 176 23.53 -0.16 11.25
N ARG A 177 22.80 -0.46 10.17
CA ARG A 177 22.52 -1.83 9.71
C ARG A 177 23.78 -2.59 9.26
N LEU A 178 24.67 -1.94 8.50
CA LEU A 178 25.93 -2.55 8.07
C LEU A 178 26.85 -2.90 9.25
N SER A 179 26.82 -2.11 10.33
CA SER A 179 27.60 -2.40 11.54
C SER A 179 27.07 -3.62 12.32
N SER A 180 25.75 -3.83 12.33
CA SER A 180 25.09 -4.95 13.02
C SER A 180 25.24 -6.30 12.30
N GLN A 181 25.44 -6.30 10.97
CA GLN A 181 25.66 -7.53 10.19
C GLN A 181 27.14 -7.98 10.20
N SER A 182 28.07 -7.14 10.64
CA SER A 182 29.50 -7.47 10.75
C SER A 182 29.87 -8.21 12.04
N ALA A 183 28.93 -8.42 12.97
CA ALA A 183 29.21 -9.03 14.29
C ALA A 183 29.04 -10.57 14.34
N ALA A 184 28.79 -11.23 13.20
CA ALA A 184 28.64 -12.67 13.13
C ALA A 184 29.50 -13.27 12.00
N GLN A 185 30.82 -13.29 12.18
CA GLN A 185 31.64 -14.38 11.64
C GLN A 185 32.73 -14.80 12.63
N PRO A 186 33.09 -16.10 12.65
CA PRO A 186 34.02 -16.66 13.61
C PRO A 186 35.46 -16.29 13.26
N SER A 187 36.26 -16.15 14.31
CA SER A 187 37.70 -15.93 14.28
C SER A 187 38.46 -16.91 13.38
N SER A 188 39.27 -16.37 12.46
CA SER A 188 40.55 -17.02 12.09
C SER A 188 41.56 -16.01 11.53
N VAL A 189 42.61 -15.78 12.33
CA VAL A 189 44.04 -15.75 11.98
C VAL A 189 44.48 -14.88 10.78
N ASP A 190 45.06 -13.72 11.10
CA ASP A 190 46.05 -12.93 10.35
C ASP A 190 47.34 -13.74 10.02
N PRO A 191 48.32 -13.29 9.19
CA PRO A 191 48.51 -11.93 8.64
C PRO A 191 48.99 -11.88 7.16
N GLN A 192 48.94 -10.71 6.52
CA GLN A 192 50.13 -10.05 5.92
C GLN A 192 49.81 -8.71 5.21
N GLY A 193 50.34 -7.63 5.79
CA GLY A 193 51.05 -6.50 5.17
C GLY A 193 50.51 -5.85 3.89
N HIS A 194 50.07 -4.58 3.99
CA HIS A 194 50.91 -3.43 3.61
C HIS A 194 50.17 -2.10 3.84
N GLU A 195 50.87 -1.19 4.52
CA GLU A 195 50.53 0.23 4.71
C GLU A 195 50.79 1.09 3.45
N PRO A 196 50.32 2.36 3.42
CA PRO A 196 49.83 3.06 2.23
C PRO A 196 50.91 3.87 1.49
N ARG A 197 50.65 4.16 0.20
CA ARG A 197 51.42 5.15 -0.57
C ARG A 197 50.56 6.32 -1.03
N SER A 198 50.96 7.49 -0.56
CA SER A 198 50.64 8.85 -1.02
C SER A 198 51.35 9.21 -2.34
N SER A 199 50.72 10.03 -3.20
CA SER A 199 51.28 11.18 -3.96
C SER A 199 50.36 11.53 -5.15
N SER A 200 49.58 12.63 -5.08
CA SER A 200 49.87 13.99 -5.57
C SER A 200 49.72 14.21 -7.10
N LYS A 201 48.90 15.20 -7.48
CA LYS A 201 49.30 16.37 -8.30
C LYS A 201 48.17 17.39 -8.43
N ALA A 202 48.51 18.62 -8.07
CA ALA A 202 47.82 19.85 -8.39
C ALA A 202 48.38 20.42 -9.70
N GLU A 203 47.54 21.11 -10.47
CA GLU A 203 47.95 22.15 -11.42
C GLU A 203 46.87 23.25 -11.41
N GLU A 204 47.32 24.46 -11.09
CA GLU A 204 46.62 25.74 -11.21
C GLU A 204 46.67 26.24 -12.65
N SER A 205 45.64 26.96 -13.10
CA SER A 205 45.83 28.04 -14.09
C SER A 205 44.71 29.08 -13.97
N ASP A 206 45.16 30.33 -13.94
CA ASP A 206 44.51 31.60 -13.63
C ASP A 206 43.31 32.07 -14.48
N GLU A 207 42.56 32.92 -13.80
CA GLU A 207 41.77 34.09 -14.18
C GLU A 207 41.87 34.62 -15.62
N ASN A 208 40.70 34.91 -16.21
CA ASN A 208 40.48 36.20 -16.86
C ASN A 208 38.98 36.56 -16.88
N GLU A 209 38.74 37.81 -16.54
CA GLU A 209 37.50 38.49 -16.19
C GLU A 209 36.76 39.08 -17.42
N GLU A 210 35.52 39.50 -17.18
CA GLU A 210 34.66 40.43 -17.95
C GLU A 210 33.64 39.90 -18.97
N GLY A 211 32.36 40.26 -18.73
CA GLY A 211 31.35 40.46 -19.77
C GLY A 211 29.91 40.06 -19.43
N GLU A 212 29.26 40.72 -18.47
CA GLU A 212 27.81 40.62 -18.27
C GLU A 212 27.08 41.61 -19.19
N VAL A 213 26.13 41.14 -20.03
CA VAL A 213 25.00 41.95 -20.50
C VAL A 213 23.74 41.10 -20.49
N VAL A 214 22.85 41.43 -19.56
CA VAL A 214 21.48 40.93 -19.44
C VAL A 214 20.63 41.53 -20.57
N GLY A 215 19.93 40.65 -21.28
CA GLY A 215 18.68 40.97 -21.95
C GLY A 215 17.65 39.96 -21.47
N ASP A 216 16.67 40.44 -20.71
CA ASP A 216 15.43 39.73 -20.41
C ASP A 216 14.77 39.28 -21.72
N ASP A 217 14.46 38.00 -21.84
CA ASP A 217 13.28 37.49 -22.54
C ASP A 217 12.98 36.06 -22.05
N GLU A 218 11.91 35.98 -21.27
CA GLU A 218 10.91 34.92 -21.12
C GLU A 218 11.29 33.45 -21.44
N GLU A 219 11.29 32.63 -20.38
CA GLU A 219 10.85 31.23 -20.29
C GLU A 219 10.78 30.41 -21.60
N GLU A 220 11.87 29.71 -21.93
CA GLU A 220 11.83 28.47 -22.71
C GLU A 220 12.65 27.38 -21.99
N ASP A 221 11.99 26.60 -21.13
CA ASP A 221 12.47 25.26 -20.78
C ASP A 221 12.28 24.37 -22.02
N GLU A 222 13.27 24.35 -22.91
CA GLU A 222 13.40 23.31 -23.92
C GLU A 222 13.59 21.96 -23.20
N PHE A 223 12.54 21.12 -23.26
CA PHE A 223 12.70 19.69 -23.06
C PHE A 223 13.70 19.18 -24.10
N VAL A 224 14.93 18.91 -23.66
CA VAL A 224 15.92 18.18 -24.46
C VAL A 224 15.38 16.76 -24.66
N ASP A 225 14.92 16.46 -25.87
CA ASP A 225 14.75 15.09 -26.36
C ASP A 225 16.07 14.34 -26.15
N GLU A 226 16.08 13.34 -25.25
CA GLU A 226 17.17 12.38 -25.13
C GLU A 226 17.25 11.55 -26.42
N LYS A 227 17.95 12.08 -27.42
CA LYS A 227 18.51 11.30 -28.53
C LYS A 227 20.00 11.11 -28.29
N ASP A 228 20.35 9.86 -28.00
CA ASP A 228 21.68 9.25 -28.11
C ASP A 228 22.85 10.02 -27.47
N VAL A 229 22.95 9.94 -26.15
CA VAL A 229 24.22 10.14 -25.42
C VAL A 229 24.78 8.77 -25.02
N PRO A 230 26.05 8.44 -25.31
CA PRO A 230 26.63 7.14 -25.03
C PRO A 230 26.65 6.86 -23.52
N GLN A 231 26.19 5.65 -23.15
CA GLN A 231 26.11 5.13 -21.79
C GLN A 231 27.39 5.36 -20.98
N VAL A 232 27.39 6.42 -20.15
CA VAL A 232 28.14 6.39 -18.90
C VAL A 232 27.23 5.73 -17.89
N VAL A 233 27.56 4.49 -17.55
CA VAL A 233 26.87 3.64 -16.58
C VAL A 233 26.89 4.32 -15.20
N ALA A 234 25.94 5.22 -14.96
CA ALA A 234 25.54 5.61 -13.62
C ALA A 234 24.71 4.46 -13.06
N LYS A 235 25.38 3.55 -12.33
CA LYS A 235 24.72 2.57 -11.46
C LYS A 235 23.94 3.32 -10.38
N VAL A 236 22.73 3.78 -10.72
CA VAL A 236 21.70 4.05 -9.72
C VAL A 236 21.21 2.68 -9.29
N ASN A 237 21.80 2.15 -8.21
CA ASN A 237 21.31 0.95 -7.56
C ASN A 237 19.83 1.16 -7.24
N SER A 238 18.96 0.47 -7.96
CA SER A 238 17.54 0.28 -7.64
C SER A 238 17.43 -0.59 -6.39
N VAL A 239 17.84 -0.05 -5.24
CA VAL A 239 17.56 -0.67 -3.95
C VAL A 239 16.04 -0.64 -3.76
N PRO A 240 15.36 -1.77 -3.55
CA PRO A 240 13.94 -1.76 -3.22
C PRO A 240 13.72 -0.86 -2.00
N ARG A 241 12.88 0.17 -2.14
CA ARG A 241 12.52 1.09 -1.05
C ARG A 241 11.84 0.28 0.04
N CYS A 242 12.57 0.00 1.11
CA CYS A 242 12.07 -0.74 2.28
C CYS A 242 10.98 0.07 2.98
N ALA A 243 9.94 -0.61 3.46
CA ALA A 243 8.83 0.00 4.20
C ALA A 243 9.27 0.89 5.39
N GLU A 244 10.29 0.45 6.15
CA GLU A 244 10.87 1.25 7.25
C GLU A 244 11.48 2.59 6.79
N LEU A 245 11.97 2.68 5.56
CA LEU A 245 12.57 3.91 5.03
C LEU A 245 11.49 4.94 4.67
N VAL A 246 10.35 4.46 4.17
CA VAL A 246 9.19 5.31 3.87
C VAL A 246 8.48 5.75 5.14
N LEU A 247 8.37 4.87 6.13
CA LEU A 247 7.75 5.20 7.42
C LEU A 247 8.73 5.95 8.33
N ASN A 248 8.91 7.24 8.07
CA ASN A 248 9.83 8.10 8.82
C ASN A 248 9.15 9.39 9.32
N VAL A 249 9.79 10.01 10.31
CA VAL A 249 9.31 11.25 10.95
C VAL A 249 9.18 12.43 9.98
N TYR A 250 10.02 12.54 8.95
CA TYR A 250 9.98 13.66 8.01
C TYR A 250 8.77 13.58 7.08
N ARG A 251 8.50 12.41 6.48
CA ARG A 251 7.28 12.20 5.68
C ARG A 251 6.01 12.34 6.50
N TYR A 252 6.04 11.88 7.75
CA TYR A 252 4.97 12.12 8.70
C TYR A 252 4.69 13.62 8.89
N ARG A 253 5.72 14.42 9.17
CA ARG A 253 5.58 15.88 9.35
C ARG A 253 5.20 16.61 8.06
N ILE A 254 5.68 16.15 6.90
CA ILE A 254 5.21 16.66 5.60
C ILE A 254 3.69 16.49 5.52
N ALA A 255 3.19 15.28 5.79
CA ALA A 255 1.77 14.96 5.69
C ALA A 255 0.91 15.70 6.72
N TYR A 256 1.30 15.73 8.00
CA TYR A 256 0.45 16.19 9.11
C TYR A 256 0.67 17.65 9.55
N GLU A 257 1.83 18.24 9.30
CA GLU A 257 2.17 19.61 9.73
C GLU A 257 2.31 20.56 8.53
N PHE A 258 3.06 20.13 7.51
CA PHE A 258 3.41 21.00 6.38
C PHE A 258 2.28 21.13 5.36
N LEU A 259 1.66 20.03 4.92
CA LEU A 259 0.55 20.05 3.96
C LEU A 259 -0.62 20.95 4.41
N PRO A 260 -1.12 20.89 5.66
CA PRO A 260 -2.14 21.83 6.15
C PRO A 260 -1.69 23.30 6.12
N THR A 261 -0.39 23.55 6.28
CA THR A 261 0.18 24.90 6.18
C THR A 261 0.19 25.37 4.74
N VAL A 262 0.65 24.55 3.79
CA VAL A 262 0.60 24.82 2.35
C VAL A 262 -0.83 25.10 1.88
N PHE A 263 -1.79 24.24 2.26
CA PHE A 263 -3.18 24.37 1.85
C PHE A 263 -3.83 25.69 2.32
N ARG A 264 -3.49 26.19 3.52
CA ARG A 264 -4.04 27.45 4.03
C ARG A 264 -3.53 28.68 3.26
N VAL A 265 -2.33 28.64 2.70
CA VAL A 265 -1.69 29.79 2.04
C VAL A 265 -1.76 29.76 0.51
N ASP A 266 -2.27 28.68 -0.07
CA ASP A 266 -2.36 28.47 -1.51
C ASP A 266 -3.21 29.55 -2.22
N THR A 267 -4.31 29.98 -1.61
CA THR A 267 -5.18 31.04 -2.17
C THR A 267 -4.47 32.39 -2.37
N ALA A 268 -3.31 32.59 -1.74
CA ALA A 268 -2.56 33.84 -1.76
C ALA A 268 -1.26 33.79 -2.59
N SER A 269 -0.82 32.63 -3.09
CA SER A 269 0.53 32.49 -3.67
C SER A 269 0.64 31.46 -4.80
N LYS A 270 1.50 31.72 -5.80
CA LYS A 270 1.80 30.76 -6.86
C LYS A 270 2.83 29.74 -6.35
N ILE A 271 2.37 28.57 -5.93
CA ILE A 271 3.21 27.47 -5.46
C ILE A 271 3.67 26.62 -6.63
N SER A 272 4.93 26.15 -6.60
CA SER A 272 5.47 25.25 -7.63
C SER A 272 4.66 23.96 -7.70
N ARG A 273 4.17 23.62 -8.91
CA ARG A 273 3.40 22.40 -9.14
C ARG A 273 4.23 21.15 -8.92
N ASP A 274 5.50 21.15 -9.32
CA ASP A 274 6.38 19.99 -9.12
C ASP A 274 6.63 19.73 -7.63
N MET A 275 6.76 20.79 -6.82
CA MET A 275 6.84 20.65 -5.36
C MET A 275 5.55 20.03 -4.79
N LEU A 276 4.37 20.50 -5.23
CA LEU A 276 3.09 19.95 -4.80
C LEU A 276 2.92 18.47 -5.20
N GLU A 277 3.38 18.09 -6.39
CA GLU A 277 3.33 16.71 -6.86
C GLU A 277 4.26 15.78 -6.07
N GLU A 278 5.52 16.19 -5.82
CA GLU A 278 6.45 15.39 -5.00
C GLU A 278 6.00 15.33 -3.53
N MET A 279 5.36 16.39 -3.02
CA MET A 279 4.73 16.38 -1.69
C MET A 279 3.53 15.41 -1.65
N ALA A 280 2.70 15.38 -2.71
CA ALA A 280 1.61 14.42 -2.84
C ALA A 280 2.13 12.98 -2.87
N ILE A 281 3.16 12.71 -3.67
CA ILE A 281 3.83 11.41 -3.74
C ILE A 281 4.33 10.99 -2.35
N SER A 282 5.06 11.87 -1.66
CA SER A 282 5.63 11.57 -0.34
C SER A 282 4.55 11.29 0.70
N THR A 283 3.49 12.10 0.70
CA THR A 283 2.35 12.00 1.62
C THR A 283 1.54 10.72 1.40
N PHE A 284 1.13 10.46 0.15
CA PHE A 284 0.34 9.27 -0.16
C PHE A 284 1.16 8.00 -0.04
N GLN A 285 2.43 7.98 -0.48
CA GLN A 285 3.30 6.83 -0.29
C GLN A 285 3.45 6.51 1.21
N PHE A 286 3.61 7.53 2.07
CA PHE A 286 3.66 7.34 3.52
C PHE A 286 2.34 6.76 4.07
N LEU A 287 1.20 7.41 3.81
CA LEU A 287 -0.10 7.00 4.34
C LEU A 287 -0.52 5.62 3.83
N PHE A 288 -0.33 5.35 2.54
CA PHE A 288 -0.65 4.05 1.95
C PHE A 288 0.26 2.95 2.52
N THR A 289 1.56 3.20 2.68
CA THR A 289 2.49 2.27 3.34
C THR A 289 2.09 2.00 4.79
N TYR A 290 1.71 3.04 5.53
CA TYR A 290 1.28 2.92 6.92
C TYR A 290 0.00 2.08 7.03
N LEU A 291 -0.99 2.35 6.17
CA LEU A 291 -2.29 1.68 6.20
C LEU A 291 -2.28 0.27 5.60
N SER A 292 -1.30 -0.06 4.75
CA SER A 292 -1.18 -1.39 4.13
C SER A 292 -0.36 -2.39 4.96
N GLN A 293 0.23 -1.97 6.08
CA GLN A 293 1.03 -2.85 6.93
C GLN A 293 0.17 -3.65 7.91
N PHE A 294 0.56 -4.91 8.08
CA PHE A 294 0.00 -5.83 9.05
C PHE A 294 1.13 -6.56 9.80
N PRO A 295 1.02 -6.78 11.12
CA PRO A 295 -0.01 -6.24 12.03
C PRO A 295 -0.03 -4.70 12.05
N ARG A 296 -1.16 -4.13 12.47
CA ARG A 296 -1.37 -2.68 12.45
C ARG A 296 -0.40 -1.93 13.39
N ASP A 297 -0.28 -0.63 13.13
CA ASP A 297 0.54 0.34 13.87
C ASP A 297 2.05 0.13 13.75
N PRO A 298 2.60 0.24 12.52
CA PRO A 298 4.03 0.10 12.32
C PRO A 298 4.82 1.26 12.96
N GLY A 299 6.04 0.95 13.41
CA GLY A 299 6.96 1.92 13.99
C GLY A 299 7.43 2.95 12.97
N LEU A 300 7.77 4.16 13.45
CA LEU A 300 8.30 5.25 12.61
C LEU A 300 9.80 5.43 12.84
N LEU A 301 10.58 5.37 11.77
CA LEU A 301 12.01 5.65 11.77
C LEU A 301 12.28 7.10 12.21
N GLY A 302 13.29 7.29 13.06
CA GLY A 302 13.63 8.60 13.63
C GLY A 302 12.80 8.99 14.84
N THR A 303 12.00 8.06 15.39
CA THR A 303 11.26 8.27 16.64
C THR A 303 11.64 7.21 17.68
N GLU A 304 11.70 7.60 18.96
CA GLU A 304 11.97 6.69 20.07
C GLU A 304 10.71 5.92 20.52
N LYS A 305 9.51 6.34 20.08
CA LYS A 305 8.24 5.73 20.45
C LYS A 305 7.90 4.59 19.49
N LYS A 306 7.82 3.37 20.01
CA LYS A 306 7.46 2.16 19.24
C LYS A 306 6.01 2.14 18.73
N HIS A 307 5.13 2.90 19.37
CA HIS A 307 3.74 3.08 18.98
C HIS A 307 3.50 4.55 18.66
N ALA A 308 2.52 4.86 17.82
CA ALA A 308 2.16 6.22 17.50
C ALA A 308 1.33 6.86 18.63
N PRO A 309 1.88 7.86 19.36
CA PRO A 309 1.07 8.96 19.83
C PRO A 309 1.68 10.26 19.27
N PHE A 310 1.61 10.39 17.95
CA PHE A 310 1.87 11.65 17.26
C PHE A 310 0.63 12.15 16.50
N CYS A 311 -0.37 11.29 16.26
CA CYS A 311 -1.54 11.59 15.43
C CYS A 311 -2.43 12.69 16.02
N GLY A 312 -2.51 13.85 15.35
CA GLY A 312 -3.60 14.80 15.55
C GLY A 312 -4.97 14.26 15.09
N LYS A 313 -4.97 13.30 14.13
CA LYS A 313 -6.14 12.60 13.60
C LYS A 313 -5.75 11.18 13.15
N ASN A 314 -6.69 10.23 13.19
CA ASN A 314 -6.45 8.85 12.73
C ASN A 314 -6.02 8.83 11.25
N PRO A 315 -4.98 8.07 10.84
CA PRO A 315 -4.50 8.04 9.45
C PRO A 315 -5.53 7.67 8.40
N GLU A 316 -6.52 6.82 8.73
CA GLU A 316 -7.59 6.45 7.81
C GLU A 316 -8.53 7.63 7.53
N SER A 317 -8.92 8.36 8.58
CA SER A 317 -9.72 9.57 8.46
C SER A 317 -8.94 10.71 7.82
N TYR A 318 -7.65 10.86 8.17
CA TYR A 318 -6.79 11.92 7.66
C TYR A 318 -6.47 11.75 6.16
N MET A 319 -6.43 10.52 5.66
CA MET A 319 -6.26 10.24 4.24
C MET A 319 -7.35 10.92 3.38
N VAL A 320 -8.58 11.04 3.91
CA VAL A 320 -9.67 11.77 3.25
C VAL A 320 -9.38 13.27 3.18
N ASP A 321 -8.81 13.86 4.25
CA ASP A 321 -8.39 15.26 4.27
C ASP A 321 -7.27 15.52 3.24
N CYS A 322 -6.28 14.62 3.16
CA CYS A 322 -5.22 14.70 2.16
C CYS A 322 -5.76 14.65 0.74
N LEU A 323 -6.71 13.75 0.44
CA LEU A 323 -7.36 13.71 -0.87
C LEU A 323 -8.07 15.02 -1.19
N LYS A 324 -8.76 15.63 -0.22
CA LYS A 324 -9.43 16.92 -0.43
C LYS A 324 -8.43 18.04 -0.70
N MET A 325 -7.40 18.17 0.14
CA MET A 325 -6.36 19.19 -0.03
C MET A 325 -5.65 19.06 -1.38
N PHE A 326 -5.21 17.84 -1.76
CA PHE A 326 -4.53 17.66 -3.04
C PHE A 326 -5.47 17.75 -4.25
N SER A 327 -6.75 17.40 -4.11
CA SER A 327 -7.75 17.64 -5.16
C SER A 327 -7.85 19.12 -5.52
N ASP A 328 -7.79 19.99 -4.51
CA ASP A 328 -7.87 21.44 -4.70
C ASP A 328 -6.52 22.00 -5.17
N LEU A 329 -5.40 21.66 -4.50
CA LEU A 329 -4.05 22.13 -4.84
C LEU A 329 -3.61 21.73 -6.27
N LEU A 330 -3.82 20.47 -6.66
CA LEU A 330 -3.43 19.94 -7.96
C LEU A 330 -4.51 20.10 -9.04
N HIS A 331 -5.63 20.74 -8.70
CA HIS A 331 -6.74 21.00 -9.63
C HIS A 331 -7.22 19.72 -10.33
N TRP A 332 -7.56 18.69 -9.55
CA TRP A 332 -8.00 17.41 -10.09
C TRP A 332 -9.29 17.55 -10.91
N PRO A 333 -9.39 16.89 -12.08
CA PRO A 333 -10.47 17.11 -13.03
C PRO A 333 -11.84 16.66 -12.53
N TYR A 334 -11.91 15.62 -11.67
CA TYR A 334 -13.19 15.10 -11.17
C TYR A 334 -13.39 15.40 -9.69
N LYS A 335 -14.55 15.95 -9.33
CA LYS A 335 -14.89 16.24 -7.94
C LYS A 335 -15.26 14.95 -7.18
N ALA A 336 -14.38 14.49 -6.28
CA ALA A 336 -14.64 13.37 -5.36
C ALA A 336 -15.46 13.76 -4.12
N PHE A 337 -15.61 15.07 -3.86
CA PHE A 337 -16.27 15.62 -2.68
C PHE A 337 -17.54 16.39 -3.07
N ARG A 338 -18.52 16.40 -2.16
CA ARG A 338 -19.73 17.21 -2.25
C ARG A 338 -19.40 18.67 -1.90
N ASP A 339 -20.18 19.61 -2.43
CA ASP A 339 -20.01 21.02 -2.12
C ASP A 339 -20.32 21.26 -0.63
N GLY A 340 -19.36 21.84 0.11
CA GLY A 340 -19.45 22.06 1.55
C GLY A 340 -18.23 22.81 2.08
N VAL A 341 -18.35 23.39 3.28
CA VAL A 341 -17.23 24.09 3.92
C VAL A 341 -16.25 23.04 4.43
N PHE A 342 -15.03 23.07 3.90
CA PHE A 342 -13.94 22.23 4.38
C PHE A 342 -13.27 22.89 5.59
N ASP A 343 -13.25 22.18 6.71
CA ASP A 343 -12.54 22.56 7.94
C ASP A 343 -11.75 21.34 8.42
N LEU A 344 -10.45 21.52 8.65
CA LEU A 344 -9.54 20.48 9.12
C LEU A 344 -9.94 19.91 10.49
N SER A 345 -10.77 20.62 11.25
CA SER A 345 -11.33 20.17 12.54
C SER A 345 -12.59 19.31 12.42
N LEU A 346 -13.24 19.29 11.25
CA LEU A 346 -14.48 18.55 11.01
C LEU A 346 -14.21 17.17 10.39
N ASP A 347 -15.22 16.31 10.47
CA ASP A 347 -15.18 15.00 9.84
C ASP A 347 -15.51 15.09 8.34
N THR A 348 -14.45 15.24 7.54
CA THR A 348 -14.47 15.30 6.07
C THR A 348 -15.05 14.03 5.43
N GLU A 349 -15.14 12.90 6.16
CA GLU A 349 -15.72 11.67 5.61
C GLU A 349 -17.18 11.87 5.17
N ASN A 350 -17.92 12.77 5.82
CA ASN A 350 -19.30 13.11 5.45
C ASN A 350 -19.41 13.93 4.14
N LEU A 351 -18.33 14.58 3.72
CA LEU A 351 -18.27 15.33 2.46
C LEU A 351 -17.88 14.44 1.28
N LEU A 352 -17.33 13.25 1.53
CA LEU A 352 -16.93 12.31 0.50
C LEU A 352 -18.17 11.74 -0.22
N LYS A 353 -18.07 11.59 -1.54
CA LYS A 353 -19.13 10.93 -2.33
C LYS A 353 -19.26 9.44 -1.96
N SER A 354 -20.38 8.82 -2.33
CA SER A 354 -20.61 7.40 -2.06
C SER A 354 -19.57 6.50 -2.77
N ASP A 355 -19.33 5.31 -2.23
CA ASP A 355 -18.34 4.36 -2.76
C ASP A 355 -18.58 4.04 -4.25
N LYS A 356 -19.84 3.95 -4.68
CA LYS A 356 -20.22 3.78 -6.09
C LYS A 356 -19.81 4.97 -6.95
N GLU A 357 -20.11 6.19 -6.51
CA GLU A 357 -19.74 7.41 -7.23
C GLU A 357 -18.23 7.59 -7.33
N LEU A 358 -17.47 7.19 -6.30
CA LEU A 358 -16.01 7.24 -6.32
C LEU A 358 -15.43 6.24 -7.32
N LEU A 359 -16.00 5.04 -7.45
CA LEU A 359 -15.64 4.08 -8.48
C LEU A 359 -15.94 4.60 -9.89
N ASP A 360 -17.07 5.27 -10.07
CA ASP A 360 -17.44 5.86 -11.35
C ASP A 360 -16.51 7.04 -11.73
N ILE A 361 -16.03 7.81 -10.72
CA ILE A 361 -14.98 8.82 -10.91
C ILE A 361 -13.66 8.16 -11.32
N LEU A 362 -13.24 7.09 -10.64
CA LEU A 362 -12.01 6.36 -10.97
C LEU A 362 -12.06 5.84 -12.42
N GLU A 363 -13.20 5.30 -12.84
CA GLU A 363 -13.41 4.84 -14.21
C GLU A 363 -13.33 6.00 -15.21
N SER A 364 -13.93 7.15 -14.89
CA SER A 364 -13.85 8.36 -15.73
C SER A 364 -12.40 8.84 -15.87
N CYS A 365 -11.61 8.84 -14.79
CA CYS A 365 -10.18 9.16 -14.84
C CYS A 365 -9.42 8.19 -15.76
N TYR A 366 -9.69 6.89 -15.67
CA TYR A 366 -9.03 5.89 -16.50
C TYR A 366 -9.36 6.06 -17.99
N GLN A 367 -10.63 6.32 -18.30
CA GLN A 367 -11.09 6.56 -19.67
C GLN A 367 -10.44 7.82 -20.24
N GLU A 368 -10.34 8.91 -19.46
CA GLU A 368 -9.70 10.15 -19.88
C GLU A 368 -8.19 9.97 -20.13
N VAL A 369 -7.47 9.30 -19.23
CA VAL A 369 -6.05 8.99 -19.44
C VAL A 369 -5.86 8.15 -20.71
N SER A 370 -6.76 7.20 -20.95
CA SER A 370 -6.74 6.35 -22.14
C SER A 370 -7.05 7.14 -23.42
N SER A 371 -8.00 8.08 -23.39
CA SER A 371 -8.37 8.88 -24.56
C SER A 371 -7.29 9.91 -24.90
N LEU A 372 -6.78 10.64 -23.90
CA LEU A 372 -5.72 11.63 -24.09
C LEU A 372 -4.43 10.98 -24.63
N ARG A 373 -4.10 9.76 -24.16
CA ARG A 373 -2.98 8.99 -24.73
C ARG A 373 -3.15 8.70 -26.21
N LYS A 374 -4.35 8.29 -26.64
CA LYS A 374 -4.62 7.99 -28.06
C LYS A 374 -4.48 9.25 -28.91
N GLN A 375 -4.96 10.38 -28.41
CA GLN A 375 -4.84 11.68 -29.09
C GLN A 375 -3.37 12.13 -29.22
N THR A 376 -2.54 11.93 -28.20
CA THR A 376 -1.09 12.24 -28.30
C THR A 376 -0.38 11.35 -29.33
N LEU A 377 -0.69 10.05 -29.37
CA LEU A 377 -0.11 9.13 -30.34
C LEU A 377 -0.57 9.43 -31.78
N GLU A 378 -1.86 9.75 -31.97
CA GLU A 378 -2.41 10.14 -33.27
C GLU A 378 -1.86 11.49 -33.76
N ALA A 379 -1.56 12.42 -32.85
CA ALA A 379 -0.91 13.69 -33.17
C ALA A 379 0.54 13.48 -33.65
N GLU A 380 1.33 12.66 -32.96
CA GLU A 380 2.71 12.29 -33.34
C GLU A 380 2.77 11.57 -34.70
N ASP A 381 1.83 10.67 -34.97
CA ASP A 381 1.74 9.99 -36.28
C ASP A 381 1.36 10.96 -37.41
N SER A 382 0.51 11.96 -37.14
CA SER A 382 0.07 12.95 -38.12
C SER A 382 1.11 14.04 -38.44
N GLU A 383 2.03 14.36 -37.52
CA GLU A 383 3.15 15.29 -37.74
C GLU A 383 4.22 14.73 -38.70
N SER A 384 4.30 13.40 -38.83
CA SER A 384 5.20 12.76 -39.81
C SER A 384 4.84 13.06 -41.27
N SER A 385 3.64 13.60 -41.53
CA SER A 385 3.11 13.78 -42.90
C SER A 385 2.74 15.21 -43.30
N SER A 386 2.84 16.22 -42.43
CA SER A 386 2.51 17.60 -42.85
C SER A 386 3.44 18.68 -42.27
N LYS A 387 4.30 19.21 -43.14
CA LYS A 387 5.05 20.44 -42.87
C LYS A 387 4.11 21.65 -42.81
N ARG A 388 4.13 22.31 -41.65
CA ARG A 388 4.16 23.79 -41.49
C ARG A 388 2.84 24.55 -41.67
N ARG A 389 2.28 25.01 -40.54
CA ARG A 389 1.81 26.40 -40.23
C ARG A 389 0.59 26.35 -39.28
N ARG A 390 0.84 26.38 -37.96
CA ARG A 390 -0.03 26.91 -36.86
C ARG A 390 0.61 26.59 -35.50
N SER A 391 1.83 27.06 -35.27
CA SER A 391 2.65 26.65 -34.10
C SER A 391 2.32 27.35 -32.77
N ALA A 392 1.54 28.43 -32.76
CA ALA A 392 1.23 29.14 -31.51
C ALA A 392 -0.07 28.68 -30.83
N GLN A 393 -1.04 28.20 -31.61
CA GLN A 393 -2.35 27.78 -31.10
C GLN A 393 -2.36 26.29 -30.70
N HIS A 394 -1.59 25.44 -31.38
CA HIS A 394 -1.37 24.04 -30.95
C HIS A 394 -0.50 23.96 -29.67
N LYS A 395 0.56 24.78 -29.54
CA LYS A 395 1.43 24.80 -28.34
C LYS A 395 0.69 25.08 -27.02
N THR A 396 -0.38 25.89 -27.05
CA THR A 396 -1.18 26.21 -25.86
C THR A 396 -2.24 25.16 -25.53
N GLU A 397 -2.77 24.47 -26.54
CA GLU A 397 -3.66 23.31 -26.35
C GLU A 397 -2.88 22.07 -25.87
N ASP A 398 -1.67 21.85 -26.37
CA ASP A 398 -0.80 20.73 -25.99
C ASP A 398 -0.29 20.85 -24.53
N SER A 399 0.02 22.07 -24.07
CA SER A 399 0.40 22.31 -22.67
C SER A 399 -0.79 22.13 -21.71
N GLY A 400 -1.97 22.59 -22.09
CA GLY A 400 -3.22 22.38 -21.33
C GLY A 400 -3.59 20.90 -21.22
N ASN A 401 -3.50 20.15 -22.32
CA ASN A 401 -3.75 18.71 -22.35
C ASN A 401 -2.73 17.93 -21.52
N THR A 402 -1.46 18.33 -21.53
CA THR A 402 -0.40 17.70 -20.72
C THR A 402 -0.63 17.91 -19.22
N LEU A 403 -0.97 19.13 -18.79
CA LEU A 403 -1.29 19.43 -17.39
C LEU A 403 -2.54 18.69 -16.91
N ARG A 404 -3.56 18.58 -17.77
CA ARG A 404 -4.79 17.84 -17.50
C ARG A 404 -4.55 16.34 -17.41
N LEU A 405 -3.74 15.78 -18.32
CA LEU A 405 -3.32 14.39 -18.27
C LEU A 405 -2.54 14.08 -16.99
N ARG A 406 -1.62 14.96 -16.59
CA ARG A 406 -0.84 14.82 -15.34
C ARG A 406 -1.74 14.83 -14.10
N ALA A 407 -2.73 15.73 -14.06
CA ALA A 407 -3.74 15.77 -13.00
C ALA A 407 -4.61 14.50 -12.98
N ALA A 408 -5.08 14.02 -14.13
CA ALA A 408 -5.90 12.81 -14.24
C ALA A 408 -5.12 11.54 -13.84
N VAL A 409 -3.85 11.43 -14.21
CA VAL A 409 -2.94 10.33 -13.81
C VAL A 409 -2.75 10.34 -12.30
N SER A 410 -2.44 11.51 -11.71
CA SER A 410 -2.27 11.67 -10.27
C SER A 410 -3.56 11.31 -9.51
N GLN A 411 -4.71 11.85 -9.96
CA GLN A 411 -6.01 11.55 -9.38
C GLN A 411 -6.33 10.05 -9.45
N PHE A 412 -6.14 9.41 -10.61
CA PHE A 412 -6.41 7.98 -10.77
C PHE A 412 -5.61 7.13 -9.79
N VAL A 413 -4.28 7.32 -9.73
CA VAL A 413 -3.41 6.49 -8.89
C VAL A 413 -3.69 6.70 -7.40
N CYS A 414 -3.88 7.95 -6.97
CA CYS A 414 -4.23 8.26 -5.59
C CYS A 414 -5.59 7.67 -5.20
N LEU A 415 -6.60 7.84 -6.07
CA LEU A 415 -7.95 7.33 -5.81
C LEU A 415 -8.01 5.80 -5.85
N PHE A 416 -7.27 5.16 -6.76
CA PHE A 416 -7.16 3.70 -6.84
C PHE A 416 -6.67 3.12 -5.52
N TRP A 417 -5.54 3.63 -5.01
CA TRP A 417 -4.94 3.14 -3.76
C TRP A 417 -5.79 3.48 -2.55
N PHE A 418 -6.37 4.67 -2.51
CA PHE A 418 -7.33 5.05 -1.47
C PHE A 418 -8.50 4.06 -1.38
N LEU A 419 -9.17 3.79 -2.52
CA LEU A 419 -10.32 2.90 -2.56
C LEU A 419 -9.93 1.45 -2.25
N LEU A 420 -8.78 0.99 -2.77
CA LEU A 420 -8.28 -0.35 -2.50
C LEU A 420 -8.03 -0.53 -0.99
N ILE A 421 -7.35 0.43 -0.35
CA ILE A 421 -7.12 0.40 1.10
C ILE A 421 -8.47 0.47 1.83
N ARG A 422 -9.31 1.48 1.55
CA ARG A 422 -10.61 1.67 2.23
C ARG A 422 -11.46 0.41 2.20
N PHE A 423 -11.70 -0.19 1.03
CA PHE A 423 -12.51 -1.40 0.90
C PHE A 423 -11.85 -2.61 1.55
N SER A 424 -10.52 -2.75 1.43
CA SER A 424 -9.79 -3.82 2.10
C SER A 424 -9.92 -3.73 3.62
N LEU A 425 -9.82 -2.52 4.18
CA LEU A 425 -9.94 -2.32 5.62
C LEU A 425 -11.36 -2.61 6.11
N GLN A 426 -12.39 -2.15 5.38
CA GLN A 426 -13.78 -2.48 5.69
C GLN A 426 -14.04 -3.99 5.62
N TYR A 427 -13.53 -4.65 4.57
CA TYR A 427 -13.62 -6.10 4.38
C TYR A 427 -12.94 -6.87 5.52
N PHE A 428 -11.68 -6.54 5.82
CA PHE A 428 -10.93 -7.20 6.88
C PHE A 428 -11.50 -6.94 8.27
N ARG A 429 -12.02 -5.75 8.58
CA ARG A 429 -12.73 -5.52 9.86
C ARG A 429 -13.93 -6.44 10.04
N LYS A 430 -14.66 -6.68 8.95
CA LYS A 430 -15.88 -7.48 8.97
C LYS A 430 -15.60 -8.98 9.02
N TYR A 431 -14.60 -9.47 8.27
CA TYR A 431 -14.39 -10.91 8.09
C TYR A 431 -13.05 -11.43 8.58
N ARG A 432 -12.07 -10.57 8.84
CA ARG A 432 -10.73 -10.94 9.35
C ARG A 432 -10.28 -10.05 10.51
N PRO A 433 -11.07 -9.98 11.59
CA PRO A 433 -10.83 -9.02 12.68
C PRO A 433 -9.46 -9.21 13.36
N ARG A 434 -8.89 -10.43 13.33
CA ARG A 434 -7.54 -10.73 13.86
C ARG A 434 -6.44 -9.88 13.22
N LEU A 435 -6.53 -9.59 11.93
CA LEU A 435 -5.55 -8.74 11.25
C LEU A 435 -5.57 -7.29 11.75
N MET A 436 -6.68 -6.87 12.35
CA MET A 436 -6.88 -5.51 12.84
C MET A 436 -6.43 -5.32 14.29
N THR A 437 -6.09 -6.40 14.99
CA THR A 437 -5.65 -6.37 16.39
C THR A 437 -4.13 -6.56 16.50
N PRO A 438 -3.38 -5.62 17.11
CA PRO A 438 -1.91 -5.70 17.21
C PRO A 438 -1.38 -6.93 17.97
N ASN A 439 -2.22 -7.58 18.79
CA ASN A 439 -1.87 -8.73 19.65
C ASN A 439 -2.80 -9.94 19.44
N ALA A 440 -3.28 -10.15 18.21
CA ALA A 440 -4.30 -11.16 17.85
C ALA A 440 -3.99 -12.61 18.29
N LEU A 441 -2.72 -12.94 18.55
CA LEU A 441 -2.28 -14.27 18.98
C LEU A 441 -2.59 -14.58 20.46
N HIS A 442 -2.98 -13.59 21.27
CA HIS A 442 -3.18 -13.75 22.72
C HIS A 442 -4.57 -13.37 23.25
N GLU A 443 -5.45 -12.80 22.43
CA GLU A 443 -6.81 -12.45 22.83
C GLU A 443 -7.86 -13.32 22.11
N GLN A 444 -9.05 -13.43 22.70
CA GLN A 444 -10.26 -14.07 22.15
C GLN A 444 -10.80 -13.31 20.91
N ALA A 445 -9.94 -12.94 19.97
CA ALA A 445 -10.35 -12.31 18.72
C ALA A 445 -11.16 -13.31 17.89
N ALA A 446 -12.33 -12.86 17.42
CA ALA A 446 -13.21 -13.64 16.56
C ALA A 446 -12.42 -14.25 15.38
N LEU A 447 -12.77 -15.48 15.03
CA LEU A 447 -12.14 -16.24 13.95
C LEU A 447 -12.22 -15.51 12.62
N SER A 448 -11.14 -15.57 11.83
CA SER A 448 -11.14 -15.07 10.46
C SER A 448 -11.98 -15.97 9.56
N MET A 449 -12.71 -15.38 8.62
CA MET A 449 -13.48 -16.08 7.60
C MET A 449 -12.89 -15.85 6.20
N PHE A 450 -12.97 -16.88 5.36
CA PHE A 450 -12.33 -16.93 4.04
C PHE A 450 -13.38 -17.11 2.95
N PRO A 451 -13.33 -16.36 1.84
CA PRO A 451 -14.33 -16.48 0.80
C PRO A 451 -14.11 -17.74 -0.03
N LEU A 452 -15.18 -18.43 -0.38
CA LEU A 452 -15.19 -19.49 -1.38
C LEU A 452 -16.42 -19.32 -2.26
N ASN A 453 -16.21 -19.31 -3.57
CA ASN A 453 -17.32 -19.35 -4.52
C ASN A 453 -17.73 -20.79 -4.77
N MET A 454 -18.89 -21.15 -4.22
CA MET A 454 -19.42 -22.49 -4.33
C MET A 454 -19.83 -22.83 -5.77
N ASP A 455 -20.22 -21.85 -6.58
CA ASP A 455 -20.55 -22.11 -7.99
C ASP A 455 -19.28 -22.44 -8.78
N VAL A 456 -18.20 -21.67 -8.58
CA VAL A 456 -16.91 -21.93 -9.25
C VAL A 456 -16.28 -23.23 -8.74
N ALA A 457 -16.36 -23.47 -7.43
CA ALA A 457 -15.81 -24.66 -6.81
C ALA A 457 -16.63 -25.92 -7.20
N PHE A 458 -17.96 -25.85 -7.22
CA PHE A 458 -18.83 -27.03 -7.29
C PHE A 458 -19.69 -27.18 -8.56
N THR A 459 -19.88 -26.13 -9.37
CA THR A 459 -20.75 -26.17 -10.56
C THR A 459 -19.99 -25.82 -11.86
N GLU A 460 -20.56 -26.17 -13.01
CA GLU A 460 -20.08 -25.73 -14.34
C GLU A 460 -20.97 -24.64 -14.95
N VAL A 461 -22.17 -24.43 -14.41
CA VAL A 461 -23.17 -23.53 -14.98
C VAL A 461 -23.28 -22.29 -14.09
N ALA A 462 -22.88 -21.14 -14.62
CA ALA A 462 -23.12 -19.86 -13.99
C ALA A 462 -24.64 -19.68 -13.82
N THR A 463 -25.14 -19.74 -12.59
CA THR A 463 -26.53 -19.39 -12.34
C THR A 463 -26.69 -17.88 -12.50
N SER A 464 -27.65 -17.47 -13.34
CA SER A 464 -27.89 -16.04 -13.58
C SER A 464 -28.28 -15.37 -12.26
N THR A 465 -27.50 -14.38 -11.85
CA THR A 465 -27.75 -13.63 -10.63
C THR A 465 -28.92 -12.66 -10.82
N LYS A 466 -29.91 -12.72 -9.92
CA LYS A 466 -30.77 -11.55 -9.68
C LYS A 466 -29.90 -10.47 -9.03
N GLU A 467 -30.03 -9.23 -9.51
CA GLU A 467 -29.35 -8.04 -9.00
C GLU A 467 -29.53 -7.94 -7.47
N CYS A 468 -28.47 -8.26 -6.73
CA CYS A 468 -28.33 -7.87 -5.33
C CYS A 468 -27.47 -6.60 -5.27
N GLU A 469 -27.55 -5.88 -4.16
CA GLU A 469 -26.61 -4.79 -3.91
C GLU A 469 -25.17 -5.34 -3.92
N PRO A 470 -24.23 -4.62 -4.56
CA PRO A 470 -22.87 -5.11 -4.71
C PRO A 470 -22.17 -5.24 -3.36
N THR A 471 -21.58 -6.41 -3.12
CA THR A 471 -20.82 -6.67 -1.89
C THR A 471 -19.47 -5.92 -1.92
N ILE A 472 -18.86 -5.67 -0.75
CA ILE A 472 -17.51 -5.04 -0.67
C ILE A 472 -16.48 -5.83 -1.52
N LEU A 473 -16.63 -7.16 -1.61
CA LEU A 473 -15.76 -8.01 -2.42
C LEU A 473 -15.95 -7.76 -3.94
N GLU A 474 -17.16 -7.40 -4.38
CA GLU A 474 -17.43 -7.00 -5.76
C GLU A 474 -16.85 -5.62 -6.08
N TYR A 475 -16.85 -4.67 -5.13
CA TYR A 475 -16.11 -3.42 -5.28
C TYR A 475 -14.60 -3.65 -5.39
N LEU A 476 -14.04 -4.53 -4.56
CA LEU A 476 -12.64 -4.95 -4.67
C LEU A 476 -12.36 -5.62 -6.02
N SER A 477 -13.24 -6.48 -6.53
CA SER A 477 -13.11 -7.09 -7.85
C SER A 477 -13.13 -6.04 -8.98
N ARG A 478 -14.05 -5.06 -8.92
CA ARG A 478 -14.12 -3.95 -9.90
C ARG A 478 -12.83 -3.11 -9.89
N LEU A 479 -12.27 -2.80 -8.71
CA LEU A 479 -10.96 -2.14 -8.61
C LEU A 479 -9.84 -3.02 -9.18
N TRP A 480 -9.85 -4.30 -8.83
CA TRP A 480 -8.82 -5.24 -9.24
C TRP A 480 -8.79 -5.48 -10.75
N ALA A 481 -9.91 -5.25 -11.45
CA ALA A 481 -9.97 -5.32 -12.91
C ALA A 481 -8.97 -4.38 -13.62
N TYR A 482 -8.52 -3.29 -12.97
CA TYR A 482 -7.48 -2.41 -13.50
C TYR A 482 -6.06 -2.99 -13.35
N ARG A 483 -5.85 -3.96 -12.45
CA ARG A 483 -4.57 -4.63 -12.23
C ARG A 483 -4.40 -5.79 -13.20
N LYS A 484 -3.40 -5.71 -14.08
CA LYS A 484 -3.02 -6.82 -14.97
C LYS A 484 -1.68 -7.39 -14.56
N TYR A 485 -1.60 -8.71 -14.49
CA TYR A 485 -0.35 -9.37 -14.18
C TYR A 485 0.60 -9.29 -15.38
N ASP A 486 1.85 -8.91 -15.12
CA ASP A 486 2.95 -8.93 -16.08
C ASP A 486 3.86 -10.12 -15.76
N PRO A 487 3.84 -11.20 -16.57
CA PRO A 487 4.65 -12.39 -16.34
C PRO A 487 6.16 -12.12 -16.38
N ASP A 488 6.61 -11.20 -17.23
CA ASP A 488 8.04 -10.93 -17.42
C ASP A 488 8.61 -10.13 -16.24
N GLY A 489 7.85 -9.13 -15.78
CA GLY A 489 8.19 -8.33 -14.61
C GLY A 489 7.79 -8.94 -13.26
N MET A 490 7.10 -10.08 -13.27
CA MET A 490 6.53 -10.76 -12.09
C MET A 490 5.77 -9.82 -11.16
N LYS A 491 4.95 -8.91 -11.72
CA LYS A 491 4.26 -7.88 -10.94
C LYS A 491 2.93 -7.47 -11.57
N TYR A 492 2.04 -6.91 -10.77
CA TYR A 492 0.84 -6.26 -11.29
C TYR A 492 1.14 -4.85 -11.82
N THR A 493 0.53 -4.51 -12.96
CA THR A 493 0.64 -3.21 -13.63
C THR A 493 -0.74 -2.68 -14.01
N LEU A 494 -0.84 -1.37 -14.24
CA LEU A 494 -2.00 -0.68 -14.80
C LEU A 494 -1.99 -0.65 -16.33
N LYS A 495 -0.94 -1.21 -16.97
CA LYS A 495 -0.69 -1.34 -18.43
C LYS A 495 -0.49 -0.02 -19.20
N ILE A 496 -0.78 1.12 -18.58
CA ILE A 496 -0.53 2.43 -19.15
C ILE A 496 0.74 2.98 -18.51
N GLU A 497 1.79 3.20 -19.30
CA GLU A 497 3.12 3.58 -18.82
C GLU A 497 3.10 4.80 -17.89
N LYS A 498 2.33 5.86 -18.21
CA LYS A 498 2.19 7.04 -17.34
C LYS A 498 1.54 6.71 -15.99
N LEU A 499 0.56 5.81 -15.99
CA LEU A 499 -0.04 5.31 -14.75
C LEU A 499 0.95 4.45 -13.97
N ASP A 500 1.66 3.53 -14.63
CA ASP A 500 2.67 2.67 -13.99
C ASP A 500 3.83 3.46 -13.39
N LYS A 501 4.29 4.53 -14.07
CA LYS A 501 5.33 5.44 -13.56
C LYS A 501 4.89 6.15 -12.28
N MET A 502 3.66 6.68 -12.25
CA MET A 502 3.11 7.35 -11.07
C MET A 502 2.79 6.34 -9.95
N GLU A 503 2.27 5.17 -10.31
CA GLU A 503 1.99 4.08 -9.38
C GLU A 503 3.27 3.59 -8.70
N CYS A 504 4.38 3.42 -9.43
CA CYS A 504 5.65 3.02 -8.84
C CYS A 504 6.16 4.02 -7.79
N LYS A 505 5.81 5.31 -7.91
CA LYS A 505 6.17 6.34 -6.93
C LYS A 505 5.29 6.31 -5.67
N ILE A 506 4.00 6.00 -5.82
CA ILE A 506 2.98 6.12 -4.76
C ILE A 506 2.68 4.79 -4.06
N ARG A 507 2.90 3.66 -4.74
CA ARG A 507 2.62 2.31 -4.25
C ARG A 507 3.21 2.13 -2.84
N PRO A 508 2.44 1.55 -1.90
CA PRO A 508 2.93 1.20 -0.59
C PRO A 508 4.22 0.38 -0.68
N SER A 509 5.20 0.73 0.15
CA SER A 509 6.47 0.03 0.18
C SER A 509 6.35 -1.33 0.85
N VAL A 510 7.08 -2.30 0.30
CA VAL A 510 7.08 -3.68 0.78
C VAL A 510 8.14 -3.84 1.89
N PRO A 511 7.83 -4.55 3.01
CA PRO A 511 8.82 -4.88 4.03
C PRO A 511 9.96 -5.75 3.45
N LEU A 512 11.18 -5.60 3.96
CA LEU A 512 12.33 -6.44 3.54
C LEU A 512 12.12 -7.94 3.81
N THR A 513 11.33 -8.26 4.83
CA THR A 513 10.95 -9.64 5.17
C THR A 513 9.99 -10.26 4.16
N CYS A 514 9.35 -9.44 3.32
CA CYS A 514 8.39 -9.93 2.36
C CYS A 514 9.10 -10.23 1.03
N THR A 515 9.13 -11.52 0.67
CA THR A 515 9.69 -11.99 -0.59
C THR A 515 8.75 -11.81 -1.78
N LEU A 516 7.64 -11.06 -1.60
CA LEU A 516 6.62 -10.83 -2.61
C LEU A 516 6.89 -9.47 -3.30
N PRO A 517 6.74 -9.38 -4.63
CA PRO A 517 6.74 -8.10 -5.34
C PRO A 517 5.46 -7.26 -5.06
N GLU A 518 4.50 -7.86 -4.36
CA GLU A 518 3.23 -7.27 -3.95
C GLU A 518 3.25 -6.84 -2.49
N THR A 519 2.48 -5.79 -2.18
CA THR A 519 2.25 -5.43 -0.79
C THR A 519 1.47 -6.55 -0.10
N LEU A 520 1.65 -6.71 1.20
CA LEU A 520 0.95 -7.73 1.97
C LEU A 520 -0.58 -7.64 1.82
N LEU A 521 -1.11 -6.41 1.86
CA LEU A 521 -2.53 -6.12 1.61
C LEU A 521 -2.98 -6.59 0.22
N GLU A 522 -2.26 -6.23 -0.84
CA GLU A 522 -2.57 -6.67 -2.20
C GLU A 522 -2.54 -8.19 -2.33
N GLY A 523 -1.53 -8.83 -1.73
CA GLY A 523 -1.40 -10.28 -1.72
C GLY A 523 -2.63 -10.97 -1.13
N MET A 524 -3.08 -10.50 0.03
CA MET A 524 -4.24 -11.03 0.73
C MET A 524 -5.56 -10.82 -0.05
N ILE A 525 -5.75 -9.64 -0.64
CA ILE A 525 -6.92 -9.37 -1.48
C ILE A 525 -6.90 -10.23 -2.74
N SER A 526 -5.74 -10.41 -3.38
CA SER A 526 -5.62 -11.24 -4.57
C SER A 526 -6.01 -12.69 -4.30
N LEU A 527 -5.62 -13.24 -3.14
CA LEU A 527 -5.96 -14.59 -2.71
C LEU A 527 -7.47 -14.75 -2.48
N ASP A 528 -8.11 -13.73 -1.90
CA ASP A 528 -9.54 -13.73 -1.58
C ASP A 528 -10.41 -13.55 -2.83
N LEU A 529 -9.96 -12.71 -3.77
CA LEU A 529 -10.60 -12.57 -5.07
C LEU A 529 -10.45 -13.85 -5.91
N LEU A 530 -9.33 -14.56 -5.77
CA LEU A 530 -9.09 -15.81 -6.47
C LEU A 530 -10.01 -16.92 -5.94
N SER A 531 -10.07 -17.10 -4.62
CA SER A 531 -10.90 -18.11 -3.97
C SER A 531 -12.41 -17.85 -4.12
N SER A 532 -12.80 -16.58 -4.26
CA SER A 532 -14.16 -16.19 -4.64
C SER A 532 -14.46 -16.26 -6.14
N GLY A 533 -13.49 -16.65 -6.99
CA GLY A 533 -13.69 -16.71 -8.44
C GLY A 533 -14.04 -15.36 -9.08
N LEU A 534 -13.76 -14.25 -8.39
CA LEU A 534 -13.98 -12.87 -8.87
C LEU A 534 -12.75 -12.29 -9.56
N MET A 535 -11.67 -13.07 -9.71
CA MET A 535 -10.50 -12.73 -10.51
C MET A 535 -10.67 -13.12 -11.99
N SER A 536 -10.12 -12.29 -12.89
CA SER A 536 -10.11 -12.60 -14.33
C SER A 536 -9.26 -13.84 -14.65
N LYS A 537 -9.68 -14.65 -15.64
CA LYS A 537 -8.94 -15.84 -16.09
C LYS A 537 -7.51 -15.55 -16.55
N SER A 538 -7.21 -14.32 -16.98
CA SER A 538 -5.87 -13.85 -17.35
C SER A 538 -4.87 -13.74 -16.19
N CYS A 539 -5.32 -13.92 -14.94
CA CYS A 539 -4.48 -13.84 -13.74
C CYS A 539 -3.96 -15.21 -13.24
N SER A 540 -4.00 -16.25 -14.10
CA SER A 540 -3.59 -17.64 -13.80
C SER A 540 -2.18 -17.78 -13.20
N PHE A 541 -1.30 -16.81 -13.42
CA PHE A 541 0.02 -16.81 -12.81
C PHE A 541 -0.02 -16.60 -11.28
N SER A 542 -0.86 -15.69 -10.76
CA SER A 542 -0.94 -15.39 -9.32
C SER A 542 -1.40 -16.60 -8.51
N SER A 543 -2.36 -17.37 -9.04
CA SER A 543 -2.74 -18.66 -8.46
C SER A 543 -1.57 -19.63 -8.41
N SER A 544 -0.75 -19.71 -9.46
CA SER A 544 0.43 -20.58 -9.48
C SER A 544 1.54 -20.13 -8.51
N PHE A 545 1.64 -18.82 -8.26
CA PHE A 545 2.65 -18.21 -7.41
C PHE A 545 2.35 -18.41 -5.93
N TRP A 546 1.17 -17.98 -5.46
CA TRP A 546 0.71 -18.25 -4.09
C TRP A 546 0.70 -19.74 -3.80
N PHE A 547 0.19 -20.54 -4.74
CA PHE A 547 0.21 -21.98 -4.63
C PHE A 547 1.63 -22.55 -4.55
N SER A 548 2.58 -22.15 -5.42
CA SER A 548 3.95 -22.66 -5.36
C SER A 548 4.69 -22.31 -4.07
N LYS A 549 4.35 -21.16 -3.46
CA LYS A 549 4.90 -20.74 -2.17
C LYS A 549 4.27 -21.51 -1.01
N LEU A 550 2.95 -21.73 -1.05
CA LEU A 550 2.21 -22.49 -0.04
C LEU A 550 2.48 -24.01 -0.12
N SER A 551 2.65 -24.57 -1.33
CA SER A 551 2.73 -26.01 -1.60
C SER A 551 4.14 -26.59 -1.49
N LYS A 552 5.20 -25.80 -1.65
CA LYS A 552 6.60 -26.26 -1.44
C LYS A 552 6.92 -26.48 0.04
N SER A 553 5.98 -26.19 0.94
CA SER A 553 6.05 -26.49 2.35
C SER A 553 5.63 -27.94 2.63
N GLU A 554 6.30 -28.93 2.03
CA GLU A 554 6.13 -30.35 2.42
C GLU A 554 6.52 -30.58 3.91
N HIS A 555 7.15 -29.58 4.52
CA HIS A 555 7.33 -29.45 5.97
C HIS A 555 6.71 -28.14 6.44
N LEU A 556 5.43 -28.16 6.84
CA LEU A 556 4.81 -27.10 7.65
C LEU A 556 5.57 -26.81 8.97
N GLU A 557 6.63 -27.55 9.28
CA GLU A 557 7.52 -27.35 10.43
C GLU A 557 8.85 -26.63 10.13
N ALA A 558 9.26 -26.38 8.87
CA ALA A 558 10.48 -25.61 8.57
C ALA A 558 10.51 -25.18 7.10
N GLY A 559 10.70 -23.93 6.68
CA GLY A 559 10.98 -22.65 7.33
C GLY A 559 11.01 -21.61 6.19
N HIS A 560 10.61 -20.37 6.47
CA HIS A 560 10.47 -19.20 5.57
C HIS A 560 9.03 -18.68 5.38
N LEU A 561 8.12 -19.35 4.64
CA LEU A 561 6.79 -18.75 4.42
C LEU A 561 5.87 -18.85 5.66
N ALA A 562 5.94 -19.97 6.39
CA ALA A 562 5.26 -20.11 7.66
C ALA A 562 5.77 -19.07 8.68
N SER A 563 7.05 -18.71 8.66
CA SER A 563 7.58 -17.62 9.50
C SER A 563 7.19 -16.22 9.00
N GLU A 564 7.03 -16.04 7.68
CA GLU A 564 6.57 -14.77 7.07
C GLU A 564 5.07 -14.52 7.26
N LEU A 565 4.27 -15.55 7.54
CA LEU A 565 2.82 -15.40 7.70
C LEU A 565 2.33 -15.80 9.11
N SER A 566 3.16 -16.42 9.95
CA SER A 566 2.81 -16.82 11.32
C SER A 566 2.49 -15.66 12.24
N HIS A 567 2.97 -14.45 11.92
CA HIS A 567 2.63 -13.24 12.66
C HIS A 567 1.28 -12.64 12.24
N LEU A 568 0.68 -13.13 11.14
CA LEU A 568 -0.59 -12.65 10.60
C LEU A 568 -1.72 -13.64 10.80
N TYR A 569 -1.39 -14.93 10.75
CA TYR A 569 -2.34 -16.03 10.79
C TYR A 569 -1.91 -17.03 11.85
N SER A 570 -2.90 -17.60 12.54
CA SER A 570 -2.64 -18.74 13.39
C SER A 570 -2.24 -19.97 12.54
N PRO A 571 -1.51 -20.95 13.12
CA PRO A 571 -1.16 -22.18 12.39
C PRO A 571 -2.37 -22.89 11.75
N GLU A 572 -3.52 -22.81 12.41
CA GLU A 572 -4.79 -23.37 11.95
C GLU A 572 -5.32 -22.63 10.71
N GLU A 573 -5.31 -21.30 10.74
CA GLU A 573 -5.72 -20.45 9.62
C GLU A 573 -4.80 -20.66 8.41
N LEU A 574 -3.49 -20.81 8.63
CA LEU A 574 -2.53 -21.10 7.56
C LEU A 574 -2.81 -22.46 6.91
N ARG A 575 -3.02 -23.51 7.71
CA ARG A 575 -3.37 -24.83 7.18
C ARG A 575 -4.69 -24.80 6.40
N PHE A 576 -5.69 -24.10 6.94
CA PHE A 576 -6.97 -23.92 6.27
C PHE A 576 -6.84 -23.17 4.94
N LEU A 577 -6.03 -22.10 4.89
CA LEU A 577 -5.73 -21.34 3.68
C LEU A 577 -5.00 -22.18 2.62
N VAL A 578 -3.97 -22.94 3.02
CA VAL A 578 -3.26 -23.87 2.13
C VAL A 578 -4.24 -24.89 1.54
N TRP A 579 -5.09 -25.44 2.39
CA TRP A 579 -6.09 -26.43 2.03
C TRP A 579 -7.14 -25.88 1.05
N LEU A 580 -7.73 -24.71 1.35
CA LEU A 580 -8.66 -24.02 0.45
C LEU A 580 -7.99 -23.65 -0.88
N SER A 581 -6.76 -23.13 -0.85
CA SER A 581 -6.01 -22.78 -2.06
C SER A 581 -5.78 -24.00 -2.94
N THR A 582 -5.44 -25.15 -2.34
CA THR A 582 -5.27 -26.42 -3.05
C THR A 582 -6.58 -26.86 -3.72
N SER A 583 -7.72 -26.71 -3.03
CA SER A 583 -9.04 -27.03 -3.59
C SER A 583 -9.39 -26.19 -4.83
N VAL A 584 -9.16 -24.87 -4.76
CA VAL A 584 -9.44 -23.95 -5.88
C VAL A 584 -8.49 -24.19 -7.05
N CYS A 585 -7.19 -24.38 -6.78
CA CYS A 585 -6.18 -24.62 -7.82
C CYS A 585 -6.35 -25.95 -8.54
N ALA A 586 -6.89 -26.97 -7.88
CA ALA A 586 -7.24 -28.22 -8.56
C ALA A 586 -8.15 -27.90 -9.76
N HIS A 587 -9.14 -27.03 -9.62
CA HIS A 587 -10.11 -26.74 -10.69
C HIS A 587 -9.58 -25.94 -11.90
N HIS A 588 -8.43 -25.28 -11.79
CA HIS A 588 -7.96 -24.32 -12.81
C HIS A 588 -6.76 -24.77 -13.65
N ASN A 589 -6.21 -25.98 -13.42
CA ASN A 589 -5.02 -26.47 -14.12
C ASN A 589 -5.35 -27.25 -15.41
N ASP A 590 -5.78 -26.55 -16.45
CA ASP A 590 -6.11 -27.14 -17.78
C ASP A 590 -4.88 -27.66 -18.58
N GLY A 591 -3.65 -27.52 -18.07
CA GLY A 591 -2.43 -27.82 -18.83
C GLY A 591 -1.52 -28.93 -18.28
N GLN A 592 -1.75 -29.45 -17.07
CA GLN A 592 -0.84 -30.41 -16.41
C GLN A 592 -1.61 -31.47 -15.59
N PRO A 593 -2.09 -32.57 -16.21
CA PRO A 593 -2.97 -33.54 -15.55
C PRO A 593 -2.30 -34.30 -14.40
N ASN A 594 -0.98 -34.55 -14.45
CA ASN A 594 -0.26 -35.21 -13.36
C ASN A 594 -0.20 -34.33 -12.11
N ARG A 595 0.05 -33.03 -12.29
CA ARG A 595 0.07 -32.07 -11.19
C ARG A 595 -1.30 -31.95 -10.54
N PHE A 596 -2.37 -31.90 -11.34
CA PHE A 596 -3.74 -31.90 -10.84
C PHE A 596 -4.04 -33.11 -9.92
N TYR A 597 -3.67 -34.31 -10.35
CA TYR A 597 -3.83 -35.52 -9.55
C TYR A 597 -3.03 -35.47 -8.23
N GLU A 598 -1.77 -35.00 -8.27
CA GLU A 598 -0.94 -34.84 -7.07
C GLU A 598 -1.59 -33.88 -6.06
N LEU A 599 -2.22 -32.81 -6.53
CA LEU A 599 -2.95 -31.86 -5.67
C LEU A 599 -4.18 -32.49 -5.01
N GLN A 600 -4.98 -33.23 -5.77
CA GLN A 600 -6.13 -33.95 -5.22
C GLN A 600 -5.70 -35.00 -4.20
N ALA A 601 -4.62 -35.74 -4.48
CA ALA A 601 -4.09 -36.75 -3.58
C ALA A 601 -3.53 -36.15 -2.28
N SER A 602 -2.81 -35.03 -2.35
CA SER A 602 -2.35 -34.29 -1.16
C SER A 602 -3.52 -33.79 -0.35
N PHE A 603 -4.51 -33.16 -1.01
CA PHE A 603 -5.72 -32.65 -0.36
C PHE A 603 -6.41 -33.72 0.48
N ILE A 604 -6.66 -34.91 -0.08
CA ILE A 604 -7.34 -36.01 0.63
C ILE A 604 -6.51 -36.47 1.84
N LYS A 605 -5.19 -36.59 1.69
CA LYS A 605 -4.28 -37.08 2.75
C LYS A 605 -4.10 -36.07 3.89
N ASP A 606 -4.25 -34.78 3.63
CA ASP A 606 -4.05 -33.72 4.61
C ASP A 606 -5.33 -33.35 5.39
N ILE A 607 -6.49 -33.89 5.02
CA ILE A 607 -7.77 -33.68 5.75
C ILE A 607 -7.63 -33.97 7.26
N PRO A 608 -7.10 -35.13 7.72
CA PRO A 608 -6.98 -35.41 9.15
C PRO A 608 -6.16 -34.36 9.89
N LYS A 609 -4.97 -34.03 9.35
CA LYS A 609 -4.03 -33.07 9.95
C LYS A 609 -4.61 -31.66 10.04
N THR A 610 -5.43 -31.29 9.06
CA THR A 610 -6.09 -29.99 9.01
C THR A 610 -7.18 -29.93 10.06
N ILE A 611 -8.00 -30.98 10.17
CA ILE A 611 -9.11 -31.04 11.13
C ILE A 611 -8.60 -31.07 12.57
N ASP A 612 -7.57 -31.86 12.87
CA ASP A 612 -6.95 -31.92 14.20
C ASP A 612 -6.39 -30.57 14.66
N SER A 613 -6.11 -29.67 13.72
CA SER A 613 -5.65 -28.32 14.03
C SER A 613 -6.78 -27.35 14.32
N VAL A 614 -7.99 -27.55 13.78
CA VAL A 614 -9.00 -26.50 13.70
C VAL A 614 -9.83 -26.36 14.98
N LEU A 615 -10.29 -25.14 15.27
CA LEU A 615 -11.09 -24.85 16.45
C LEU A 615 -12.47 -25.51 16.40
N SER A 616 -12.92 -26.00 17.55
CA SER A 616 -14.23 -26.63 17.75
C SER A 616 -15.36 -25.61 17.97
N GLU A 617 -15.07 -24.31 17.92
CA GLU A 617 -16.08 -23.28 18.19
C GLU A 617 -17.15 -23.22 17.08
N PRO A 618 -18.43 -23.13 17.44
CA PRO A 618 -19.52 -23.10 16.46
C PRO A 618 -19.60 -21.70 15.84
N GLN A 619 -18.94 -21.51 14.71
CA GLN A 619 -19.20 -20.39 13.81
C GLN A 619 -19.69 -20.95 12.47
N GLU A 620 -20.83 -20.43 12.00
CA GLU A 620 -21.47 -20.90 10.77
C GLU A 620 -20.96 -20.13 9.54
N PRO A 621 -20.93 -20.77 8.37
CA PRO A 621 -20.68 -20.09 7.10
C PRO A 621 -21.69 -18.96 6.84
N VAL A 622 -21.20 -17.82 6.34
CA VAL A 622 -22.05 -16.66 5.99
C VAL A 622 -22.14 -16.51 4.48
N ARG A 623 -23.35 -16.55 3.93
CA ARG A 623 -23.57 -16.32 2.50
C ARG A 623 -23.48 -14.82 2.18
N LEU A 624 -22.60 -14.44 1.23
CA LEU A 624 -22.49 -13.05 0.76
C LEU A 624 -23.45 -12.76 -0.38
N ASN A 625 -23.47 -13.62 -1.40
CA ASN A 625 -24.33 -13.50 -2.56
C ASN A 625 -24.70 -14.90 -3.09
N ASN A 626 -25.24 -15.00 -4.30
CA ASN A 626 -25.79 -16.26 -4.80
C ASN A 626 -24.77 -17.41 -4.87
N GLY A 627 -23.48 -17.12 -5.03
CA GLY A 627 -22.42 -18.14 -5.12
C GLY A 627 -21.32 -18.06 -4.06
N ILE A 628 -21.07 -16.89 -3.44
CA ILE A 628 -19.92 -16.67 -2.56
C ILE A 628 -20.30 -16.83 -1.09
N TRP A 629 -19.53 -17.66 -0.37
CA TRP A 629 -19.69 -17.95 1.05
C TRP A 629 -18.42 -17.58 1.82
N MET A 630 -18.57 -17.00 3.00
CA MET A 630 -17.50 -16.78 3.96
C MET A 630 -17.43 -17.98 4.91
N LEU A 631 -16.29 -18.66 4.86
CA LEU A 631 -16.04 -19.92 5.54
C LEU A 631 -15.12 -19.70 6.74
N PRO A 632 -15.58 -19.98 7.97
CA PRO A 632 -14.69 -19.99 9.12
C PRO A 632 -13.86 -21.30 9.14
N PRO A 633 -12.61 -21.27 9.64
CA PRO A 633 -11.83 -22.48 9.88
C PRO A 633 -12.45 -23.21 11.09
N THR A 634 -13.48 -24.02 10.84
CA THR A 634 -14.12 -24.91 11.83
C THR A 634 -14.21 -26.32 11.28
N CYS A 635 -14.24 -27.33 12.16
CA CYS A 635 -14.34 -28.73 11.74
C CYS A 635 -15.58 -28.98 10.87
N THR A 636 -16.72 -28.38 11.21
CA THR A 636 -17.97 -28.51 10.44
C THR A 636 -17.83 -27.97 9.02
N THR A 637 -17.20 -26.80 8.85
CA THR A 637 -16.97 -26.19 7.54
C THR A 637 -16.01 -27.03 6.70
N LEU A 638 -14.95 -27.55 7.32
CA LEU A 638 -14.00 -28.44 6.67
C LEU A 638 -14.65 -29.73 6.20
N ASP A 639 -15.38 -30.43 7.08
CA ASP A 639 -16.07 -31.69 6.76
C ASP A 639 -17.01 -31.50 5.57
N LEU A 640 -17.78 -30.40 5.57
CA LEU A 640 -18.69 -30.04 4.49
C LEU A 640 -17.96 -29.79 3.17
N VAL A 641 -17.00 -28.86 3.14
CA VAL A 641 -16.30 -28.46 1.90
C VAL A 641 -15.46 -29.62 1.36
N ALA A 642 -14.81 -30.40 2.22
CA ALA A 642 -14.04 -31.58 1.86
C ALA A 642 -14.92 -32.62 1.16
N GLY A 643 -16.06 -32.97 1.78
CA GLY A 643 -16.99 -33.94 1.24
C GLY A 643 -17.49 -33.55 -0.15
N LEU A 644 -17.89 -32.29 -0.31
CA LEU A 644 -18.40 -31.78 -1.60
C LEU A 644 -17.33 -31.76 -2.69
N MET A 645 -16.09 -31.43 -2.35
CA MET A 645 -14.97 -31.40 -3.30
C MET A 645 -14.70 -32.80 -3.83
N ILE A 646 -14.63 -33.77 -2.92
CA ILE A 646 -14.41 -35.17 -3.26
C ILE A 646 -15.58 -35.72 -4.08
N ILE A 647 -16.84 -35.46 -3.71
CA ILE A 647 -18.02 -35.86 -4.48
C ILE A 647 -17.91 -35.34 -5.91
N ARG A 648 -17.58 -34.05 -6.09
CA ARG A 648 -17.42 -33.45 -7.41
C ARG A 648 -16.34 -34.13 -8.24
N TRP A 649 -15.16 -34.36 -7.67
CA TRP A 649 -14.06 -35.01 -8.39
C TRP A 649 -14.40 -36.45 -8.79
N LEU A 650 -15.08 -37.19 -7.91
CA LEU A 650 -15.59 -38.53 -8.22
C LEU A 650 -16.67 -38.47 -9.32
N CYS A 651 -17.58 -37.50 -9.28
CA CYS A 651 -18.59 -37.31 -10.32
C CYS A 651 -17.96 -36.95 -11.68
N ALA A 652 -16.88 -36.18 -11.70
CA ALA A 652 -16.16 -35.85 -12.93
C ALA A 652 -15.58 -37.11 -13.60
N VAL A 653 -15.16 -38.12 -12.81
CA VAL A 653 -14.75 -39.43 -13.33
C VAL A 653 -15.91 -40.15 -14.01
N LEU A 654 -17.14 -40.04 -13.48
CA LEU A 654 -18.33 -40.71 -14.04
C LEU A 654 -18.79 -40.11 -15.38
N VAL A 655 -18.60 -38.80 -15.56
CA VAL A 655 -18.99 -38.11 -16.80
C VAL A 655 -17.99 -38.38 -17.93
N ALA A 656 -16.72 -38.64 -17.60
CA ALA A 656 -15.68 -38.95 -18.58
C ALA A 656 -15.97 -40.27 -19.31
N ASP A 657 -16.06 -40.19 -20.65
CA ASP A 657 -16.44 -41.33 -21.51
C ASP A 657 -15.52 -42.56 -21.34
N GLU A 658 -14.24 -42.34 -20.99
CA GLU A 658 -13.24 -43.40 -20.76
C GLU A 658 -13.56 -44.32 -19.58
N TYR A 659 -14.36 -43.88 -18.61
CA TYR A 659 -14.62 -44.61 -17.37
C TYR A 659 -16.07 -45.05 -17.21
N LYS A 660 -16.95 -44.71 -18.17
CA LYS A 660 -18.33 -45.22 -18.23
C LYS A 660 -18.29 -46.76 -18.27
N GLU A 661 -19.00 -47.39 -17.35
CA GLU A 661 -19.13 -48.85 -17.22
C GLU A 661 -17.83 -49.61 -16.84
N THR A 662 -16.80 -48.91 -16.37
CA THR A 662 -15.59 -49.55 -15.80
C THR A 662 -15.74 -49.83 -14.31
N THR A 663 -14.95 -50.77 -13.76
CA THR A 663 -14.87 -51.02 -12.30
C THR A 663 -14.54 -49.75 -11.53
N LYS A 664 -13.69 -48.90 -12.10
CA LYS A 664 -13.29 -47.62 -11.54
C LYS A 664 -14.44 -46.60 -11.51
N GLY A 665 -15.25 -46.53 -12.56
CA GLY A 665 -16.46 -45.72 -12.57
C GLY A 665 -17.48 -46.20 -11.52
N LEU A 666 -17.62 -47.52 -11.37
CA LEU A 666 -18.50 -48.11 -10.38
C LEU A 666 -18.05 -47.86 -8.92
N GLU A 667 -16.73 -47.95 -8.65
CA GLU A 667 -16.13 -47.58 -7.37
C GLU A 667 -16.31 -46.08 -7.07
N ALA A 668 -16.05 -45.21 -8.04
CA ALA A 668 -16.24 -43.77 -7.90
C ALA A 668 -17.71 -43.41 -7.60
N ALA A 669 -18.67 -44.05 -8.28
CA ALA A 669 -20.10 -43.87 -8.03
C ALA A 669 -20.47 -44.31 -6.61
N SER A 670 -19.95 -45.46 -6.16
CA SER A 670 -20.21 -46.00 -4.82
C SER A 670 -19.71 -45.07 -3.71
N LEU A 671 -18.48 -44.56 -3.85
CA LEU A 671 -17.87 -43.61 -2.92
C LEU A 671 -18.65 -42.27 -2.90
N ALA A 672 -18.98 -41.72 -4.08
CA ALA A 672 -19.75 -40.48 -4.21
C ALA A 672 -21.16 -40.62 -3.59
N CYS A 673 -21.78 -41.78 -3.72
CA CYS A 673 -23.10 -42.07 -3.16
C CYS A 673 -23.11 -42.03 -1.62
N VAL A 674 -22.11 -42.63 -0.96
CA VAL A 674 -21.97 -42.57 0.50
C VAL A 674 -21.70 -41.15 0.97
N LEU A 675 -20.80 -40.43 0.29
CA LEU A 675 -20.49 -39.03 0.62
C LEU A 675 -21.67 -38.08 0.37
N GLY A 676 -22.55 -38.39 -0.57
CA GLY A 676 -23.75 -37.59 -0.91
C GLY A 676 -24.68 -37.31 0.27
N GLN A 677 -24.57 -38.09 1.35
CA GLN A 677 -25.26 -37.85 2.62
C GLN A 677 -24.82 -36.54 3.33
N ILE A 678 -23.74 -35.89 2.88
CA ILE A 678 -23.22 -34.65 3.47
C ILE A 678 -24.25 -33.51 3.45
N GLY A 679 -25.22 -33.54 2.53
CA GLY A 679 -26.30 -32.54 2.49
C GLY A 679 -27.30 -32.64 3.63
N SER A 680 -27.44 -33.83 4.22
CA SER A 680 -28.25 -34.06 5.41
C SER A 680 -27.52 -33.62 6.70
N ALA A 681 -26.26 -33.16 6.58
CA ALA A 681 -25.43 -32.74 7.72
C ALA A 681 -25.65 -31.30 8.19
N THR A 682 -26.32 -30.47 7.38
CA THR A 682 -26.45 -29.04 7.62
C THR A 682 -27.92 -28.64 7.70
N GLU A 683 -28.31 -27.95 8.77
CA GLU A 683 -29.65 -27.33 8.88
C GLU A 683 -29.83 -26.19 7.87
N SER A 684 -28.72 -25.61 7.44
CA SER A 684 -28.67 -24.66 6.33
C SER A 684 -29.01 -25.40 5.04
N SER A 685 -30.11 -24.99 4.39
CA SER A 685 -30.53 -25.44 3.07
C SER A 685 -29.51 -25.02 2.01
N LEU A 686 -28.43 -25.80 1.90
CA LEU A 686 -27.35 -25.57 0.96
C LEU A 686 -27.82 -26.00 -0.44
N SER A 687 -28.36 -25.03 -1.18
CA SER A 687 -28.95 -25.22 -2.52
C SER A 687 -27.96 -25.70 -3.58
N PHE A 688 -26.66 -25.83 -3.29
CA PHE A 688 -25.68 -26.30 -4.27
C PHE A 688 -25.69 -27.83 -4.44
N ILE A 689 -26.24 -28.59 -3.48
CA ILE A 689 -26.24 -30.06 -3.50
C ILE A 689 -27.18 -30.60 -4.59
N SER A 690 -28.15 -29.80 -5.04
CA SER A 690 -29.08 -30.18 -6.10
C SER A 690 -28.46 -30.29 -7.50
N HIS A 691 -27.18 -29.93 -7.68
CA HIS A 691 -26.52 -29.95 -9.00
C HIS A 691 -25.67 -31.21 -9.25
N PHE A 692 -25.56 -32.13 -8.30
CA PHE A 692 -24.84 -33.38 -8.53
C PHE A 692 -25.67 -34.34 -9.38
N PRO A 693 -25.05 -35.11 -10.30
CA PRO A 693 -25.76 -36.05 -11.18
C PRO A 693 -26.17 -37.32 -10.41
N TYR A 694 -26.99 -37.16 -9.37
CA TYR A 694 -27.38 -38.22 -8.45
C TYR A 694 -28.08 -39.38 -9.18
N GLU A 695 -28.92 -39.08 -10.17
CA GLU A 695 -29.57 -40.09 -11.01
C GLU A 695 -28.54 -40.96 -11.76
N ASN A 696 -27.49 -40.36 -12.31
CA ASN A 696 -26.42 -41.10 -12.99
C ASN A 696 -25.65 -41.98 -12.01
N ILE A 697 -25.33 -41.47 -10.82
CA ILE A 697 -24.66 -42.24 -9.75
C ILE A 697 -25.47 -43.48 -9.39
N ILE A 698 -26.77 -43.30 -9.12
CA ILE A 698 -27.67 -44.39 -8.74
C ILE A 698 -27.82 -45.38 -9.89
N HIS A 699 -27.99 -44.91 -11.13
CA HIS A 699 -28.07 -45.78 -12.30
C HIS A 699 -26.81 -46.64 -12.47
N THR A 700 -25.61 -46.05 -12.37
CA THR A 700 -24.34 -46.80 -12.44
C THR A 700 -24.22 -47.84 -11.33
N ILE A 701 -24.63 -47.51 -10.10
CA ILE A 701 -24.64 -48.46 -8.98
C ILE A 701 -25.65 -49.59 -9.22
N GLN A 702 -26.83 -49.27 -9.76
CA GLN A 702 -27.86 -50.26 -10.06
C GLN A 702 -27.41 -51.28 -11.10
N THR A 703 -26.79 -50.82 -12.19
CA THR A 703 -26.28 -51.71 -13.24
C THR A 703 -25.10 -52.56 -12.76
N GLY A 704 -24.25 -52.03 -11.88
CA GLY A 704 -23.11 -52.71 -11.27
C GLY A 704 -23.38 -53.36 -9.91
N TRP A 705 -24.63 -53.43 -9.45
CA TRP A 705 -25.00 -53.80 -8.07
C TRP A 705 -24.32 -55.07 -7.53
N PRO A 706 -24.21 -56.18 -8.30
CA PRO A 706 -23.57 -57.41 -7.80
C PRO A 706 -22.13 -57.23 -7.33
N GLN A 707 -21.41 -56.28 -7.92
CA GLN A 707 -19.98 -56.03 -7.68
C GLN A 707 -19.76 -55.13 -6.45
N VAL A 708 -20.70 -54.22 -6.17
CA VAL A 708 -20.56 -53.22 -5.09
C VAL A 708 -21.36 -53.56 -3.83
N ARG A 709 -22.30 -54.51 -3.89
CA ARG A 709 -23.15 -54.84 -2.73
C ARG A 709 -22.36 -55.18 -1.46
N GLN A 710 -21.19 -55.82 -1.58
CA GLN A 710 -20.35 -56.16 -0.43
C GLN A 710 -19.71 -54.92 0.21
N ASN A 711 -19.39 -53.89 -0.58
CA ASN A 711 -18.87 -52.63 -0.05
C ASN A 711 -19.96 -51.91 0.76
N PHE A 712 -21.18 -51.83 0.22
CA PHE A 712 -22.32 -51.26 0.95
C PHE A 712 -22.66 -52.04 2.22
N MET A 713 -22.58 -53.38 2.19
CA MET A 713 -22.71 -54.21 3.40
C MET A 713 -21.69 -53.82 4.48
N ARG A 714 -20.42 -53.68 4.08
CA ARG A 714 -19.33 -53.30 4.97
C ARG A 714 -19.55 -51.90 5.55
N TRP A 715 -20.09 -50.97 4.78
CA TRP A 715 -20.33 -49.59 5.23
C TRP A 715 -21.61 -49.43 6.09
N LEU A 716 -22.57 -50.36 5.99
CA LEU A 716 -23.80 -50.38 6.79
C LEU A 716 -23.65 -51.05 8.16
N THR A 717 -22.67 -51.93 8.32
CA THR A 717 -22.51 -52.77 9.51
C THR A 717 -21.40 -52.25 10.43
N ALA A 718 -21.37 -52.73 11.68
CA ALA A 718 -20.28 -52.41 12.61
C ALA A 718 -18.96 -53.05 12.12
N PRO A 719 -17.80 -52.40 12.33
CA PRO A 719 -17.55 -51.26 13.23
C PRO A 719 -17.72 -49.86 12.59
N THR A 720 -17.98 -49.76 11.30
CA THR A 720 -17.88 -48.51 10.52
C THR A 720 -19.17 -47.69 10.44
N LYS A 721 -20.33 -48.31 10.17
CA LYS A 721 -21.67 -47.68 10.12
C LYS A 721 -21.69 -46.23 9.56
N PHE A 722 -21.25 -46.03 8.32
CA PHE A 722 -21.17 -44.71 7.69
C PHE A 722 -22.47 -44.23 7.03
N ILE A 723 -23.41 -45.14 6.76
CA ILE A 723 -24.67 -44.84 6.08
C ILE A 723 -25.81 -44.70 7.10
N SER A 724 -26.42 -43.52 7.16
CA SER A 724 -27.54 -43.24 8.05
C SER A 724 -28.62 -42.34 7.44
N ASP A 725 -28.43 -41.83 6.22
CA ASP A 725 -29.44 -41.06 5.52
C ASP A 725 -30.63 -41.94 5.10
N ALA A 726 -31.84 -41.54 5.47
CA ALA A 726 -33.04 -42.33 5.24
C ALA A 726 -33.36 -42.51 3.74
N SER A 727 -33.07 -41.51 2.91
CA SER A 727 -33.30 -41.59 1.47
C SER A 727 -32.35 -42.60 0.83
N LEU A 728 -31.06 -42.52 1.16
CA LEU A 728 -30.06 -43.47 0.67
C LEU A 728 -30.36 -44.89 1.15
N LEU A 729 -30.70 -45.08 2.43
CA LEU A 729 -31.10 -46.39 2.97
C LEU A 729 -32.30 -46.99 2.22
N THR A 730 -33.28 -46.16 1.87
CA THR A 730 -34.45 -46.58 1.08
C THR A 730 -34.04 -47.00 -0.33
N THR A 731 -33.18 -46.23 -1.00
CA THR A 731 -32.69 -46.55 -2.34
C THR A 731 -31.90 -47.86 -2.33
N LEU A 732 -30.99 -48.07 -1.37
CA LEU A 732 -30.22 -49.32 -1.23
C LEU A 732 -31.14 -50.52 -0.98
N PHE A 733 -32.17 -50.35 -0.15
CA PHE A 733 -33.16 -51.39 0.10
C PHE A 733 -33.92 -51.78 -1.19
N GLN A 734 -34.33 -50.81 -1.99
CA GLN A 734 -35.03 -51.04 -3.26
C GLN A 734 -34.14 -51.74 -4.29
N MET A 735 -32.87 -51.34 -4.39
CA MET A 735 -31.89 -51.97 -5.28
C MET A 735 -31.69 -53.44 -4.92
N GLU A 736 -31.44 -53.74 -3.64
CA GLU A 736 -31.25 -55.11 -3.16
C GLU A 736 -32.51 -55.96 -3.31
N SER A 737 -33.69 -55.41 -3.00
CA SER A 737 -34.95 -56.13 -3.18
C SER A 737 -35.18 -56.49 -4.65
N SER A 738 -34.89 -55.57 -5.58
CA SER A 738 -35.04 -55.81 -7.01
C SER A 738 -34.08 -56.90 -7.50
N TYR A 739 -32.83 -56.87 -7.02
CA TYR A 739 -31.81 -57.86 -7.33
C TYR A 739 -32.17 -59.27 -6.83
N VAL A 740 -32.63 -59.39 -5.57
CA VAL A 740 -33.06 -60.67 -4.97
C VAL A 740 -34.26 -61.25 -5.71
N ASN A 741 -35.24 -60.40 -6.05
CA ASN A 741 -36.43 -60.81 -6.78
C ASN A 741 -36.10 -61.27 -8.22
N ALA A 742 -35.23 -60.54 -8.92
CA ALA A 742 -34.84 -60.86 -10.30
C ALA A 742 -34.03 -62.16 -10.41
N ASN A 743 -33.20 -62.49 -9.41
CA ASN A 743 -32.32 -63.66 -9.44
C ASN A 743 -32.90 -64.90 -8.74
N GLY A 744 -34.16 -64.85 -8.28
CA GLY A 744 -34.84 -66.01 -7.71
C GLY A 744 -34.17 -66.58 -6.46
N LEU A 745 -33.36 -65.78 -5.75
CA LEU A 745 -32.70 -66.12 -4.49
C LEU A 745 -33.77 -66.23 -3.39
N LYS A 746 -34.49 -67.36 -3.35
CA LYS A 746 -35.50 -67.62 -2.32
C LYS A 746 -34.81 -67.89 -0.98
N SER A 747 -35.13 -67.05 0.00
CA SER A 747 -35.08 -67.32 1.44
C SER A 747 -33.69 -67.46 2.08
N GLU A 748 -32.98 -66.34 2.18
CA GLU A 748 -32.50 -65.85 3.48
C GLU A 748 -32.82 -64.35 3.51
N ARG A 749 -33.23 -63.78 4.65
CA ARG A 749 -33.35 -62.31 4.75
C ARG A 749 -32.00 -61.75 4.30
N SER A 750 -31.97 -61.06 3.16
CA SER A 750 -30.71 -60.47 2.69
C SER A 750 -30.14 -59.67 3.85
N GLN A 751 -28.91 -60.01 4.23
CA GLN A 751 -28.21 -59.36 5.35
C GLN A 751 -28.16 -57.84 5.12
N LEU A 752 -28.20 -57.40 3.86
CA LEU A 752 -28.27 -55.99 3.47
C LEU A 752 -29.63 -55.38 3.76
N LEU A 753 -30.72 -56.04 3.38
CA LEU A 753 -32.08 -55.58 3.70
C LEU A 753 -32.26 -55.46 5.23
N GLN A 754 -31.74 -56.43 5.98
CA GLN A 754 -31.77 -56.39 7.45
C GLN A 754 -30.92 -55.24 8.00
N ALA A 755 -29.69 -55.06 7.50
CA ALA A 755 -28.81 -53.96 7.90
C ALA A 755 -29.42 -52.57 7.61
N CYS A 756 -30.07 -52.39 6.46
CA CYS A 756 -30.80 -51.14 6.16
C CYS A 756 -31.92 -50.87 7.16
N VAL A 757 -32.73 -51.89 7.48
CA VAL A 757 -33.82 -51.78 8.48
C VAL A 757 -33.27 -51.48 9.88
N ASP A 758 -32.17 -52.10 10.26
CA ASP A 758 -31.55 -51.90 11.57
C ASP A 758 -30.93 -50.51 11.68
N SER A 759 -30.32 -49.99 10.61
CA SER A 759 -29.81 -48.61 10.54
C SER A 759 -30.93 -47.56 10.54
N MET A 760 -32.09 -47.83 9.92
CA MET A 760 -33.25 -46.94 10.01
C MET A 760 -33.86 -46.90 11.43
N LYS A 761 -33.75 -48.00 12.20
CA LYS A 761 -34.28 -48.10 13.57
C LYS A 761 -33.33 -47.54 14.63
N CYS A 762 -32.02 -47.60 14.38
CA CYS A 762 -31.00 -47.11 15.29
C CYS A 762 -30.47 -45.75 14.82
N SER A 763 -31.04 -44.65 15.30
CA SER A 763 -30.44 -43.33 15.09
C SER A 763 -29.10 -43.25 15.84
N SER A 764 -28.01 -42.95 15.12
CA SER A 764 -26.72 -42.64 15.75
C SER A 764 -26.81 -41.32 16.51
N ASN A 765 -26.15 -41.23 17.67
CA ASN A 765 -25.94 -39.95 18.38
C ASN A 765 -24.82 -39.11 17.74
N GLU A 766 -24.02 -39.71 16.87
CA GLU A 766 -22.91 -39.05 16.20
C GLU A 766 -23.38 -38.26 14.97
N LYS A 767 -22.85 -37.05 14.78
CA LYS A 767 -23.15 -36.21 13.61
C LYS A 767 -22.70 -36.88 12.32
N ILE A 768 -23.55 -36.87 11.29
CA ILE A 768 -23.26 -37.45 9.97
C ILE A 768 -21.97 -36.90 9.36
N ALA A 769 -21.66 -35.60 9.53
CA ALA A 769 -20.41 -35.00 9.04
C ALA A 769 -19.16 -35.70 9.59
N SER A 770 -19.16 -36.03 10.89
CA SER A 770 -18.03 -36.71 11.55
C SER A 770 -17.84 -38.15 11.03
N ARG A 771 -18.94 -38.85 10.76
CA ARG A 771 -18.92 -40.20 10.16
C ARG A 771 -18.40 -40.19 8.72
N LEU A 772 -18.84 -39.21 7.94
CA LEU A 772 -18.37 -39.06 6.56
C LEU A 772 -16.89 -38.67 6.51
N ARG A 773 -16.40 -37.91 7.48
CA ARG A 773 -14.96 -37.70 7.65
C ARG A 773 -14.23 -39.02 7.90
N GLU A 774 -14.67 -39.84 8.87
CA GLU A 774 -14.04 -41.14 9.11
C GLU A 774 -14.06 -42.03 7.85
N PHE A 775 -15.15 -41.97 7.08
CA PHE A 775 -15.24 -42.62 5.78
C PHE A 775 -14.17 -42.12 4.79
N ILE A 776 -13.97 -40.80 4.66
CA ILE A 776 -12.93 -40.23 3.79
C ILE A 776 -11.54 -40.70 4.23
N ILE A 777 -11.29 -40.77 5.55
CA ILE A 777 -10.01 -41.22 6.11
C ILE A 777 -9.78 -42.70 5.81
N LEU A 778 -10.79 -43.55 6.02
CA LEU A 778 -10.70 -44.99 5.81
C LEU A 778 -10.56 -45.35 4.32
N GLU A 779 -11.28 -44.64 3.45
CA GLU A 779 -11.32 -44.91 2.01
C GLU A 779 -10.36 -44.01 1.21
N SER A 780 -9.43 -43.32 1.87
CA SER A 780 -8.55 -42.32 1.22
C SER A 780 -7.81 -42.88 0.01
N ASP A 781 -7.26 -44.10 0.13
CA ASP A 781 -6.52 -44.75 -0.94
C ASP A 781 -7.42 -45.14 -2.13
N ASN A 782 -8.65 -45.56 -1.85
CA ASN A 782 -9.64 -45.90 -2.89
C ASN A 782 -10.13 -44.65 -3.62
N ILE A 783 -10.37 -43.56 -2.88
CA ILE A 783 -10.72 -42.25 -3.47
C ILE A 783 -9.58 -41.78 -4.38
N VAL A 784 -8.33 -41.80 -3.89
CA VAL A 784 -7.17 -41.38 -4.69
C VAL A 784 -6.97 -42.27 -5.91
N ALA A 785 -7.13 -43.59 -5.78
CA ALA A 785 -7.04 -44.52 -6.91
C ALA A 785 -8.08 -44.20 -8.01
N CYS A 786 -9.31 -43.83 -7.63
CA CYS A 786 -10.35 -43.41 -8.56
C CYS A 786 -9.98 -42.12 -9.33
N LEU A 787 -9.25 -41.20 -8.70
CA LEU A 787 -8.87 -39.92 -9.33
C LEU A 787 -7.66 -40.04 -10.28
N LYS A 788 -6.87 -41.11 -10.18
CA LYS A 788 -5.67 -41.30 -11.01
C LYS A 788 -6.04 -41.59 -12.46
N LYS A 789 -5.73 -40.70 -13.42
CA LYS A 789 -5.92 -41.01 -14.85
C LYS A 789 -5.04 -42.21 -15.25
N THR A 790 -5.64 -43.23 -15.85
CA THR A 790 -4.90 -44.32 -16.50
C THR A 790 -4.44 -43.83 -17.87
N LYS A 791 -3.14 -43.98 -18.15
CA LYS A 791 -2.54 -43.59 -19.43
C LYS A 791 -3.03 -44.44 -20.59
#